data_AF-A0A0Q6U1S2-F1
#
_entry.id   AF-A0A0Q6U1S2-F1
#
_cell.length_a   1.000
_cell.length_b   1.000
_cell.length_c   1.000
_cell.angle_alpha   90.00
_cell.angle_beta   90.00
_cell.angle_gamma   90.00
#
_symmetry.space_group_name_H-M   'P 1'
#
loop_
_entity.id
_entity.type
_entity.pdbx_description
1 polymer ?
#
loop_
_entity_poly.entity_id
_entity_poly.type
_entity_poly.pdbx_seq_one_letter_code
_entity_poly.pdbx_strand_id
1 'polypeptide(L)'
;MLAGCAVLTTACGGGGDAQSTSSTADASAQAVQATRDITADVLANRDITLDGSAVIKLPAGTTTYSGVISGQGTLRLMPAAGTGTLTITRTSTFTLPAAQQVQVIKKTIYPGAGYALTRTGLNPPVLTIDPGVTLQIGTNTSADSSPNVIATSDSKNDASLINGEINLNNILNNGTIILSSAQFVLLGQISGSGSIVQAPDVWGGNSSGGVNTYSGVLALTVGQDFGSNHVAASLANAKAVLNEGSWLVWSPPGSVVTVTQNIYEAAYGNDINFHAIGPSTIVMSGVYSHTDNSPHNHPNLLDPGLSDPSLNFAKVIYRGGANDVNGNDGSYRGINIERGAGIVQWGDGTHANFFLPSAPSPADPYPPLGKKNAYINLRSGTLAFNYNGPVTLHVGITGGGGGPHRDGAVGTGNVKIMPTPGNDVTFAQPQNYNGTTTIGANAILRLGTGTPVPLNYITVNASKGKSTFLQATYSGDASLLTAESPNGLASNAIVNDGKLIVQNTTTAITLSNISGSGSLAHNGAAALTLQNNSYRGTTLLNGGTTWAGSANAMGTGDVVSNAALGLASGQHELALVGSFRQGATGQLTLSIAGTAPGVTHDHVSVAGPAMLGGSLVLNFSGSYARGQKLVLIQASGGLSGAFSSISSNGATVVAGQDASSFFVTVQ
;
A
#
# COMPACT_ATOMS: atom_id res chain seq x y z
N MET A 1 -39.80 -18.75 -7.14
CA MET A 1 -41.20 -18.26 -7.13
C MET A 1 -41.15 -16.73 -7.15
N LEU A 2 -41.94 -16.15 -8.05
CA LEU A 2 -41.99 -14.74 -8.43
C LEU A 2 -42.61 -13.81 -7.37
N ALA A 3 -42.39 -12.51 -7.64
CA ALA A 3 -43.29 -11.36 -7.46
C ALA A 3 -43.07 -10.48 -6.21
N GLY A 4 -43.01 -9.15 -6.30
CA GLY A 4 -43.27 -8.30 -7.47
C GLY A 4 -42.87 -6.83 -7.28
N CYS A 5 -42.52 -6.21 -8.41
CA CYS A 5 -42.49 -4.76 -8.63
C CYS A 5 -43.91 -4.21 -8.78
N ALA A 6 -44.14 -2.99 -8.30
CA ALA A 6 -45.28 -2.16 -8.71
C ALA A 6 -44.75 -0.85 -9.31
N VAL A 7 -45.00 -0.68 -10.60
CA VAL A 7 -44.90 0.56 -11.37
C VAL A 7 -46.29 1.18 -11.41
N LEU A 8 -46.41 2.48 -11.19
CA LEU A 8 -47.65 3.24 -11.39
C LEU A 8 -47.42 4.28 -12.50
N THR A 9 -48.15 4.10 -13.60
CA THR A 9 -48.26 5.00 -14.74
C THR A 9 -49.42 5.98 -14.58
N THR A 10 -49.13 7.23 -14.92
CA THR A 10 -49.96 8.31 -15.48
C THR A 10 -51.44 8.08 -15.83
N ALA A 11 -52.28 9.07 -15.50
CA ALA A 11 -53.50 9.38 -16.22
C ALA A 11 -53.64 10.90 -16.43
N CYS A 12 -53.82 11.29 -17.69
CA CYS A 12 -54.26 12.61 -18.14
C CYS A 12 -55.79 12.75 -18.02
N GLY A 13 -56.27 13.96 -17.71
CA GLY A 13 -57.68 14.33 -17.83
C GLY A 13 -57.80 15.85 -17.86
N GLY A 14 -58.20 16.39 -19.01
CA GLY A 14 -58.45 17.82 -19.22
C GLY A 14 -59.93 18.18 -19.04
N GLY A 15 -60.18 19.49 -18.90
CA GLY A 15 -61.52 20.09 -18.91
C GLY A 15 -61.47 21.49 -18.33
N GLY A 16 -61.57 22.51 -19.19
CA GLY A 16 -61.59 23.92 -18.78
C GLY A 16 -63.01 24.40 -18.46
N ASP A 17 -63.08 25.51 -17.72
CA ASP A 17 -64.16 26.50 -17.83
C ASP A 17 -63.68 27.85 -17.28
N ALA A 18 -64.13 28.92 -17.93
CA ALA A 18 -63.75 30.30 -17.67
C ALA A 18 -64.76 30.99 -16.75
N GLN A 19 -64.27 31.78 -15.78
CA GLN A 19 -65.02 32.93 -15.25
C GLN A 19 -64.09 33.98 -14.66
N SER A 20 -64.28 35.22 -15.10
CA SER A 20 -63.58 36.42 -14.65
C SER A 20 -64.23 37.03 -13.40
N THR A 21 -63.45 37.33 -12.37
CA THR A 21 -63.74 38.41 -11.41
C THR A 21 -62.42 39.04 -10.94
N SER A 22 -62.37 40.37 -10.99
CA SER A 22 -61.22 41.23 -10.71
C SER A 22 -60.99 41.54 -9.22
N SER A 23 -59.75 41.97 -8.92
CA SER A 23 -59.23 42.62 -7.70
C SER A 23 -58.93 41.66 -6.53
N THR A 24 -57.79 41.71 -5.85
CA THR A 24 -56.89 42.81 -5.49
C THR A 24 -55.43 42.35 -5.44
N ALA A 25 -54.52 43.30 -5.62
CA ALA A 25 -53.08 43.11 -5.51
C ALA A 25 -52.67 42.51 -4.15
N ASP A 26 -51.82 41.47 -4.20
CA ASP A 26 -50.80 41.29 -3.19
C ASP A 26 -49.46 41.07 -3.90
N ALA A 27 -48.56 42.01 -3.66
CA ALA A 27 -47.25 42.10 -4.28
C ALA A 27 -46.26 41.28 -3.44
N SER A 28 -45.97 40.06 -3.87
CA SER A 28 -44.73 39.37 -3.52
C SER A 28 -44.39 38.26 -4.51
N ALA A 29 -44.43 38.59 -5.80
CA ALA A 29 -43.68 37.81 -6.79
C ALA A 29 -42.19 38.10 -6.57
N GLN A 30 -41.51 37.28 -5.76
CA GLN A 30 -40.06 37.12 -5.89
C GLN A 30 -39.79 36.64 -7.32
N ALA A 31 -39.35 37.56 -8.17
CA ALA A 31 -38.92 37.24 -9.52
C ALA A 31 -37.83 36.17 -9.43
N VAL A 32 -38.10 34.97 -9.96
CA VAL A 32 -37.06 34.01 -10.30
C VAL A 32 -36.17 34.73 -11.30
N GLN A 33 -34.99 35.17 -10.85
CA GLN A 33 -34.01 35.85 -11.68
C GLN A 33 -33.67 34.89 -12.85
N ALA A 34 -34.11 35.23 -14.07
CA ALA A 34 -33.87 34.40 -15.24
C ALA A 34 -32.36 34.22 -15.45
N THR A 35 -31.93 33.01 -15.82
CA THR A 35 -30.52 32.73 -16.10
C THR A 35 -30.01 33.65 -17.22
N ARG A 36 -29.00 34.47 -16.93
CA ARG A 36 -28.41 35.41 -17.89
C ARG A 36 -27.48 34.66 -18.85
N ASP A 37 -27.73 34.76 -20.16
CA ASP A 37 -26.80 34.25 -21.17
C ASP A 37 -25.65 35.25 -21.38
N ILE A 38 -24.44 34.85 -21.02
CA ILE A 38 -23.22 35.69 -21.11
C ILE A 38 -22.29 35.24 -22.25
N THR A 39 -22.77 34.38 -23.14
CA THR A 39 -21.96 33.80 -24.23
C THR A 39 -21.30 34.87 -25.11
N ALA A 40 -22.05 35.89 -25.52
CA ALA A 40 -21.53 36.95 -26.38
C ALA A 40 -20.42 37.77 -25.70
N ASP A 41 -20.53 38.01 -24.39
CA ASP A 41 -19.51 38.72 -23.62
C ASP A 41 -18.23 37.89 -23.48
N VAL A 42 -18.36 36.57 -23.27
CA VAL A 42 -17.23 35.62 -23.22
C VAL A 42 -16.52 35.54 -24.57
N LEU A 43 -17.25 35.41 -25.68
CA LEU A 43 -16.66 35.40 -27.03
C LEU A 43 -15.97 36.73 -27.38
N ALA A 44 -16.39 37.83 -26.75
CA ALA A 44 -15.77 39.14 -26.88
C ALA A 44 -14.64 39.40 -25.86
N ASN A 45 -14.25 38.41 -25.04
CA ASN A 45 -13.21 38.52 -23.99
C ASN A 45 -13.46 39.66 -22.99
N ARG A 46 -14.72 39.97 -22.69
CA ARG A 46 -15.06 41.02 -21.72
C ARG A 46 -14.97 40.49 -20.31
N ASP A 47 -14.57 41.35 -19.37
CA ASP A 47 -14.71 41.06 -17.95
C ASP A 47 -16.19 41.06 -17.54
N ILE A 48 -16.59 40.08 -16.74
CA ILE A 48 -17.99 39.82 -16.37
C ILE A 48 -18.10 39.75 -14.85
N THR A 49 -19.04 40.50 -14.29
CA THR A 49 -19.44 40.38 -12.88
C THR A 49 -20.78 39.66 -12.82
N LEU A 50 -20.82 38.53 -12.11
CA LEU A 50 -22.03 37.79 -11.81
C LEU A 50 -22.80 38.50 -10.68
N ASP A 51 -24.10 38.65 -10.89
CA ASP A 51 -25.10 39.17 -9.96
C ASP A 51 -26.30 38.21 -9.83
N GLY A 52 -26.11 36.95 -10.24
CA GLY A 52 -27.13 35.93 -10.36
C GLY A 52 -26.64 34.72 -11.16
N SER A 53 -27.57 33.86 -11.57
CA SER A 53 -27.25 32.66 -12.36
C SER A 53 -26.95 33.02 -13.81
N ALA A 54 -25.86 32.48 -14.37
CA ALA A 54 -25.44 32.73 -15.73
C ALA A 54 -25.15 31.44 -16.51
N VAL A 55 -25.25 31.52 -17.85
CA VAL A 55 -24.96 30.42 -18.76
C VAL A 55 -24.00 30.85 -19.86
N ILE A 56 -23.08 29.96 -20.22
CA ILE A 56 -22.24 30.06 -21.41
C ILE A 56 -22.57 28.88 -22.33
N LYS A 57 -23.08 29.19 -23.51
CA LYS A 57 -23.37 28.23 -24.58
C LYS A 57 -22.17 28.17 -25.51
N LEU A 58 -21.32 27.16 -25.33
CA LEU A 58 -20.04 27.09 -26.03
C LEU A 58 -20.24 26.61 -27.48
N PRO A 59 -19.73 27.35 -28.47
CA PRO A 59 -19.69 26.86 -29.85
C PRO A 59 -18.77 25.63 -29.96
N ALA A 60 -18.91 24.89 -31.05
CA ALA A 60 -18.01 23.78 -31.34
C ALA A 60 -16.56 24.27 -31.47
N GLY A 61 -15.61 23.48 -30.97
CA GLY A 61 -14.19 23.83 -30.96
C GLY A 61 -13.75 24.47 -29.64
N THR A 62 -12.70 25.30 -29.70
CA THR A 62 -12.07 25.90 -28.51
C THR A 62 -12.29 27.41 -28.48
N THR A 63 -12.85 27.89 -27.38
CA THR A 63 -12.98 29.30 -27.02
C THR A 63 -11.96 29.63 -25.94
N THR A 64 -10.92 30.38 -26.29
CA THR A 64 -9.99 30.94 -25.29
C THR A 64 -10.58 32.23 -24.73
N TYR A 65 -10.83 32.26 -23.42
CA TYR A 65 -11.36 33.39 -22.69
C TYR A 65 -10.26 34.04 -21.86
N SER A 66 -9.88 35.26 -22.25
CA SER A 66 -8.88 36.09 -21.59
C SER A 66 -9.47 37.20 -20.73
N GLY A 67 -10.79 37.26 -20.56
CA GLY A 67 -11.44 38.10 -19.56
C GLY A 67 -11.43 37.44 -18.17
N VAL A 68 -12.05 38.09 -17.19
CA VAL A 68 -12.28 37.52 -15.85
C VAL A 68 -13.77 37.41 -15.53
N ILE A 69 -14.17 36.37 -14.79
CA ILE A 69 -15.52 36.25 -14.22
C ILE A 69 -15.42 36.48 -12.70
N SER A 70 -16.18 37.41 -12.15
CA SER A 70 -16.17 37.76 -10.72
C SER A 70 -17.60 37.85 -10.17
N GLY A 71 -17.77 38.24 -8.91
CA GLY A 71 -19.10 38.49 -8.32
C GLY A 71 -19.76 37.27 -7.67
N GLN A 72 -21.09 37.31 -7.51
CA GLN A 72 -21.85 36.27 -6.82
C GLN A 72 -22.94 35.68 -7.73
N GLY A 73 -23.00 34.36 -7.82
CA GLY A 73 -23.92 33.67 -8.72
C GLY A 73 -23.59 32.20 -8.93
N THR A 74 -24.25 31.60 -9.91
CA THR A 74 -23.90 30.27 -10.43
C THR A 74 -23.56 30.38 -11.91
N LEU A 75 -22.68 29.51 -12.39
CA LEU A 75 -22.28 29.46 -13.80
C LEU A 75 -22.54 28.06 -14.35
N ARG A 76 -23.25 27.97 -15.48
CA ARG A 76 -23.43 26.72 -16.22
C ARG A 76 -22.75 26.81 -17.59
N LEU A 77 -21.87 25.87 -17.88
CA LEU A 77 -21.28 25.67 -19.20
C LEU A 77 -22.07 24.58 -19.91
N MET A 78 -22.59 24.88 -21.09
CA MET A 78 -23.34 23.93 -21.92
C MET A 78 -22.91 24.03 -23.38
N PRO A 79 -23.04 22.94 -24.17
CA PRO A 79 -22.72 23.01 -25.59
C PRO A 79 -23.83 23.76 -26.34
N ALA A 80 -23.46 24.66 -27.24
CA ALA A 80 -24.39 25.28 -28.19
C ALA A 80 -24.72 24.32 -29.35
N ALA A 81 -23.70 23.60 -29.82
CA ALA A 81 -23.78 22.50 -30.79
C ALA A 81 -22.49 21.67 -30.75
N GLY A 82 -22.58 20.34 -30.84
CA GLY A 82 -21.40 19.47 -30.78
C GLY A 82 -20.65 19.56 -29.44
N THR A 83 -19.34 19.32 -29.46
CA THR A 83 -18.47 19.45 -28.28
C THR A 83 -17.78 20.82 -28.26
N GLY A 84 -17.80 21.50 -27.11
CA GLY A 84 -17.19 22.83 -26.95
C GLY A 84 -16.18 22.86 -25.80
N THR A 85 -15.08 23.58 -26.00
CA THR A 85 -14.04 23.81 -24.97
C THR A 85 -13.99 25.27 -24.59
N LEU A 86 -14.06 25.57 -23.29
CA LEU A 86 -13.75 26.89 -22.74
C LEU A 86 -12.38 26.82 -22.07
N THR A 87 -11.40 27.55 -22.60
CA THR A 87 -10.07 27.69 -21.98
C THR A 87 -10.00 29.03 -21.26
N ILE A 88 -9.92 29.01 -19.93
CA ILE A 88 -9.74 30.23 -19.13
C ILE A 88 -8.25 30.47 -18.86
N THR A 89 -7.76 31.69 -19.11
CA THR A 89 -6.31 32.03 -18.98
C THR A 89 -6.01 33.02 -17.86
N ARG A 90 -7.04 33.54 -17.19
CA ARG A 90 -6.93 34.48 -16.07
C ARG A 90 -7.70 34.02 -14.85
N THR A 91 -7.25 34.47 -13.68
CA THR A 91 -7.95 34.29 -12.40
C THR A 91 -9.38 34.83 -12.48
N SER A 92 -10.37 33.99 -12.20
CA SER A 92 -11.79 34.36 -11.99
C SER A 92 -12.18 34.03 -10.53
N THR A 93 -13.01 34.86 -9.90
CA THR A 93 -13.18 34.85 -8.43
C THR A 93 -14.64 34.80 -7.99
N PHE A 94 -15.54 34.33 -8.84
CA PHE A 94 -16.96 34.26 -8.50
C PHE A 94 -17.25 33.20 -7.42
N THR A 95 -18.31 33.42 -6.63
CA THR A 95 -18.75 32.49 -5.58
C THR A 95 -20.28 32.46 -5.48
N LEU A 96 -20.82 31.58 -4.65
CA LEU A 96 -22.25 31.55 -4.35
C LEU A 96 -22.68 32.82 -3.62
N PRO A 97 -23.94 33.25 -3.74
CA PRO A 97 -24.52 34.24 -2.83
C PRO A 97 -24.38 33.82 -1.37
N ALA A 98 -24.13 34.77 -0.45
CA ALA A 98 -23.87 34.50 0.97
C ALA A 98 -24.95 33.62 1.67
N ALA A 99 -26.20 33.72 1.22
CA ALA A 99 -27.31 32.91 1.74
C ALA A 99 -27.20 31.41 1.39
N GLN A 100 -26.48 31.05 0.32
CA GLN A 100 -26.29 29.67 -0.14
C GLN A 100 -24.97 29.05 0.34
N GLN A 101 -24.08 29.86 0.90
CA GLN A 101 -22.84 29.42 1.53
C GLN A 101 -23.20 28.80 2.90
N VAL A 102 -23.18 27.48 3.03
CA VAL A 102 -23.57 26.74 4.24
C VAL A 102 -22.45 25.89 4.83
N GLN A 103 -21.33 25.75 4.12
CA GLN A 103 -20.16 25.04 4.60
C GLN A 103 -19.47 25.77 5.75
N VAL A 104 -18.87 25.01 6.66
CA VAL A 104 -18.08 25.55 7.78
C VAL A 104 -16.77 24.78 7.89
N ILE A 105 -15.67 25.51 8.09
CA ILE A 105 -14.34 24.96 8.34
C ILE A 105 -14.00 24.98 9.82
N LYS A 106 -13.58 23.83 10.34
CA LYS A 106 -13.07 23.68 11.69
C LYS A 106 -11.59 23.31 11.65
N LYS A 107 -10.76 24.11 12.31
CA LYS A 107 -9.34 23.83 12.56
C LYS A 107 -9.17 23.07 13.87
N THR A 108 -8.44 21.97 13.84
CA THR A 108 -8.07 21.17 15.02
C THR A 108 -6.55 21.04 15.09
N ILE A 109 -5.96 21.41 16.23
CA ILE A 109 -4.51 21.41 16.45
C ILE A 109 -4.11 20.07 17.06
N TYR A 110 -3.04 19.47 16.53
CA TYR A 110 -2.44 18.22 17.00
C TYR A 110 -1.00 18.53 17.46
N PRO A 111 -0.75 18.61 18.79
CA PRO A 111 0.58 18.93 19.31
C PRO A 111 1.67 18.02 18.73
N GLY A 112 2.73 18.61 18.18
CA GLY A 112 3.83 17.89 17.54
C GLY A 112 3.56 17.32 16.15
N ALA A 113 2.34 17.45 15.62
CA ALA A 113 1.95 16.95 14.30
C ALA A 113 1.31 17.99 13.37
N GLY A 114 1.10 19.23 13.85
CA GLY A 114 0.52 20.32 13.07
C GLY A 114 -0.97 20.52 13.34
N TYR A 115 -1.78 20.68 12.30
CA TYR A 115 -3.23 20.84 12.41
C TYR A 115 -3.95 20.15 11.26
N ALA A 116 -5.23 19.84 11.47
CA ALA A 116 -6.14 19.39 10.43
C ALA A 116 -7.30 20.37 10.26
N LEU A 117 -7.76 20.52 9.03
CA LEU A 117 -8.96 21.28 8.67
C LEU A 117 -10.06 20.30 8.26
N THR A 118 -11.19 20.39 8.94
CA THR A 118 -12.37 19.56 8.67
C THR A 118 -13.52 20.43 8.20
N ARG A 119 -14.35 19.88 7.31
CA ARG A 119 -15.48 20.59 6.71
C ARG A 119 -16.79 19.99 7.21
N THR A 120 -17.78 20.82 7.51
CA THR A 120 -19.17 20.40 7.75
C THR A 120 -20.11 21.16 6.83
N GLY A 121 -21.24 20.55 6.46
CA GLY A 121 -22.14 21.06 5.43
C GLY A 121 -21.62 20.84 4.01
N LEU A 122 -22.45 21.19 3.02
CA LEU A 122 -22.11 21.10 1.59
C LEU A 122 -22.72 22.29 0.83
N ASN A 123 -21.87 23.12 0.22
CA ASN A 123 -22.29 24.20 -0.64
C ASN A 123 -22.84 23.61 -1.95
N PRO A 124 -23.91 24.15 -2.55
CA PRO A 124 -24.33 23.75 -3.89
C PRO A 124 -23.22 24.06 -4.92
N PRO A 125 -23.22 23.41 -6.10
CA PRO A 125 -22.25 23.74 -7.14
C PRO A 125 -22.36 25.20 -7.59
N VAL A 126 -21.25 25.93 -7.54
CA VAL A 126 -21.15 27.26 -8.15
C VAL A 126 -20.96 27.16 -9.66
N LEU A 127 -20.37 26.05 -10.11
CA LEU A 127 -20.07 25.77 -11.50
C LEU A 127 -20.67 24.42 -11.90
N THR A 128 -21.42 24.40 -12.98
CA THR A 128 -21.93 23.18 -13.62
C THR A 128 -21.34 23.07 -15.03
N ILE A 129 -20.77 21.92 -15.35
CA ILE A 129 -20.22 21.59 -16.67
C ILE A 129 -21.07 20.46 -17.24
N ASP A 130 -21.82 20.74 -18.29
CA ASP A 130 -22.69 19.75 -18.92
C ASP A 130 -21.90 18.74 -19.79
N PRO A 131 -22.49 17.57 -20.11
CA PRO A 131 -21.89 16.64 -21.06
C PRO A 131 -21.54 17.30 -22.39
N GLY A 132 -20.42 16.88 -22.99
CA GLY A 132 -19.91 17.46 -24.25
C GLY A 132 -19.15 18.78 -24.09
N VAL A 133 -19.04 19.31 -22.87
CA VAL A 133 -18.22 20.50 -22.57
C VAL A 133 -16.89 20.12 -21.93
N THR A 134 -15.82 20.77 -22.38
CA THR A 134 -14.53 20.79 -21.70
C THR A 134 -14.27 22.16 -21.08
N LEU A 135 -14.01 22.21 -19.77
CA LEU A 135 -13.42 23.38 -19.12
C LEU A 135 -11.92 23.14 -19.01
N GLN A 136 -11.13 23.93 -19.72
CA GLN A 136 -9.68 23.94 -19.56
C GLN A 136 -9.25 25.15 -18.72
N ILE A 137 -8.43 24.89 -17.70
CA ILE A 137 -7.87 25.90 -16.80
C ILE A 137 -6.40 26.09 -17.15
N GLY A 138 -6.08 27.23 -17.75
CA GLY A 138 -4.75 27.61 -18.20
C GLY A 138 -4.33 27.05 -19.56
N THR A 139 -3.16 27.48 -20.02
CA THR A 139 -2.49 27.06 -21.25
C THR A 139 -1.08 26.55 -21.02
N ASN A 140 -0.59 26.56 -19.77
CA ASN A 140 0.77 26.25 -19.36
C ASN A 140 1.82 27.15 -20.04
N THR A 141 1.47 28.42 -20.25
CA THR A 141 2.35 29.41 -20.86
C THR A 141 2.53 30.62 -19.95
N SER A 142 3.55 31.45 -20.19
CA SER A 142 3.68 32.72 -19.45
C SER A 142 2.54 33.71 -19.70
N ALA A 143 1.65 33.44 -20.67
CA ALA A 143 0.45 34.24 -20.92
C ALA A 143 -0.64 33.96 -19.87
N ASP A 144 -0.53 32.87 -19.14
CA ASP A 144 -1.39 32.53 -18.01
C ASP A 144 -1.16 33.56 -16.88
N SER A 145 -2.13 34.44 -16.64
CA SER A 145 -2.08 35.41 -15.53
C SER A 145 -2.50 34.72 -14.22
N SER A 146 -1.82 33.63 -13.87
CA SER A 146 -2.19 32.71 -12.79
C SER A 146 -3.67 32.29 -12.85
N PRO A 147 -4.11 31.52 -13.88
CA PRO A 147 -5.44 30.96 -14.01
C PRO A 147 -5.69 29.93 -12.91
N ASN A 148 -5.78 30.41 -11.68
CA ASN A 148 -6.18 29.69 -10.49
C ASN A 148 -7.53 30.27 -10.14
N VAL A 149 -8.56 29.44 -10.24
CA VAL A 149 -9.96 29.85 -10.22
C VAL A 149 -10.69 28.72 -9.49
N ILE A 150 -11.58 28.90 -8.53
CA ILE A 150 -12.57 29.97 -8.35
C ILE A 150 -12.86 30.06 -6.84
N ALA A 151 -12.56 31.21 -6.21
CA ALA A 151 -12.72 31.61 -4.78
C ALA A 151 -12.26 30.63 -3.66
N THR A 152 -11.34 31.08 -2.79
CA THR A 152 -10.77 30.32 -1.65
C THR A 152 -11.51 30.50 -0.33
N SER A 153 -12.48 31.41 -0.27
CA SER A 153 -13.27 31.64 0.93
C SER A 153 -14.65 32.17 0.58
N ASP A 154 -15.59 31.80 1.43
CA ASP A 154 -16.95 32.29 1.41
C ASP A 154 -17.11 33.27 2.60
N SER A 155 -18.16 34.08 2.66
CA SER A 155 -18.31 35.12 3.69
C SER A 155 -18.54 34.58 5.11
N LYS A 156 -18.65 33.26 5.27
CA LYS A 156 -18.80 32.59 6.58
C LYS A 156 -17.50 31.98 7.07
N ASN A 157 -16.53 31.80 6.17
CA ASN A 157 -15.27 31.13 6.44
C ASN A 157 -14.08 32.06 6.20
N ASP A 158 -14.16 33.30 6.68
CA ASP A 158 -13.02 34.25 6.68
C ASP A 158 -11.77 33.62 7.31
N ALA A 159 -11.92 32.66 8.23
CA ALA A 159 -10.84 31.89 8.84
C ALA A 159 -10.15 30.85 7.91
N SER A 160 -10.71 30.54 6.73
CA SER A 160 -10.08 29.73 5.67
C SER A 160 -8.80 30.40 5.10
N LEU A 161 -8.63 31.70 5.38
CA LEU A 161 -7.60 32.57 4.82
C LEU A 161 -6.22 32.48 5.47
N ILE A 162 -5.99 31.63 6.49
CA ILE A 162 -4.64 31.62 7.10
C ILE A 162 -3.58 31.14 6.10
N ASN A 163 -3.95 30.32 5.08
CA ASN A 163 -3.03 29.90 3.99
C ASN A 163 -3.70 29.61 2.62
N GLY A 164 -5.03 29.75 2.47
CA GLY A 164 -5.70 29.45 1.18
C GLY A 164 -5.76 27.95 0.84
N GLU A 165 -5.79 27.08 1.85
CA GLU A 165 -5.67 25.61 1.72
C GLU A 165 -6.99 24.90 1.32
N ILE A 166 -8.12 25.61 1.34
CA ILE A 166 -9.44 25.05 1.04
C ILE A 166 -10.18 25.92 0.04
N ASN A 167 -10.66 25.30 -1.04
CA ASN A 167 -11.67 25.88 -1.92
C ASN A 167 -13.06 25.36 -1.50
N LEU A 168 -13.99 26.29 -1.24
CA LEU A 168 -15.38 26.03 -0.82
C LEU A 168 -16.40 26.14 -1.96
N ASN A 169 -15.95 26.49 -3.16
CA ASN A 169 -16.75 26.48 -4.35
C ASN A 169 -16.80 25.07 -4.93
N ASN A 170 -17.99 24.49 -4.96
CA ASN A 170 -18.17 23.13 -5.47
C ASN A 170 -18.48 23.13 -6.97
N ILE A 171 -18.11 22.05 -7.64
CA ILE A 171 -18.27 21.88 -9.10
C ILE A 171 -19.10 20.62 -9.37
N LEU A 172 -20.08 20.74 -10.24
CA LEU A 172 -20.76 19.62 -10.86
C LEU A 172 -20.17 19.40 -12.26
N ASN A 173 -19.29 18.41 -12.40
CA ASN A 173 -18.62 18.07 -13.64
C ASN A 173 -19.29 16.86 -14.30
N ASN A 174 -20.06 17.07 -15.36
CA ASN A 174 -20.55 16.00 -16.25
C ASN A 174 -19.89 16.03 -17.63
N GLY A 175 -18.96 16.97 -17.85
CA GLY A 175 -18.15 17.08 -19.06
C GLY A 175 -16.72 16.61 -18.80
N THR A 176 -15.75 17.48 -19.08
CA THR A 176 -14.33 17.23 -18.76
C THR A 176 -13.69 18.49 -18.17
N ILE A 177 -12.88 18.32 -17.14
CA ILE A 177 -11.99 19.38 -16.66
C ILE A 177 -10.57 19.05 -17.11
N ILE A 178 -9.92 19.98 -17.81
CA ILE A 178 -8.50 19.89 -18.16
C ILE A 178 -7.73 20.92 -17.33
N LEU A 179 -6.71 20.46 -16.62
CA LEU A 179 -5.79 21.29 -15.85
C LEU A 179 -4.51 21.48 -16.66
N SER A 180 -4.30 22.69 -17.15
CA SER A 180 -3.15 23.05 -17.97
C SER A 180 -2.51 24.32 -17.40
N SER A 181 -2.10 24.29 -16.14
CA SER A 181 -1.52 25.43 -15.44
C SER A 181 -0.14 25.09 -14.89
N ALA A 182 0.77 26.06 -14.93
CA ALA A 182 2.07 25.97 -14.25
C ALA A 182 1.95 26.17 -12.73
N GLN A 183 0.77 26.56 -12.23
CA GLN A 183 0.47 26.81 -10.81
C GLN A 183 -0.54 25.80 -10.28
N PHE A 184 -0.50 25.54 -8.97
CA PHE A 184 -1.49 24.70 -8.30
C PHE A 184 -2.90 25.26 -8.42
N VAL A 185 -3.77 24.45 -9.02
CA VAL A 185 -5.20 24.73 -9.10
C VAL A 185 -5.88 24.06 -7.92
N LEU A 186 -6.41 24.85 -7.00
CA LEU A 186 -7.19 24.31 -5.89
C LEU A 186 -8.64 24.16 -6.33
N LEU A 187 -9.02 22.97 -6.77
CA LEU A 187 -10.43 22.67 -7.01
C LEU A 187 -11.16 22.49 -5.66
N GLY A 188 -12.41 22.97 -5.57
CA GLY A 188 -13.28 22.62 -4.45
C GLY A 188 -13.79 21.19 -4.58
N GLN A 189 -14.90 20.85 -3.91
CA GLN A 189 -15.44 19.49 -4.06
C GLN A 189 -16.07 19.32 -5.43
N ILE A 190 -15.77 18.19 -6.07
CA ILE A 190 -16.23 17.85 -7.40
C ILE A 190 -17.18 16.66 -7.32
N SER A 191 -18.29 16.80 -8.03
CA SER A 191 -19.33 15.78 -8.21
C SER A 191 -19.62 15.58 -9.70
N GLY A 192 -20.45 14.59 -10.05
CA GLY A 192 -20.84 14.31 -11.44
C GLY A 192 -20.07 13.17 -12.09
N SER A 193 -20.23 12.97 -13.39
CA SER A 193 -19.67 11.81 -14.13
C SER A 193 -18.44 12.12 -14.99
N GLY A 194 -18.08 13.40 -15.08
CA GLY A 194 -16.99 13.88 -15.93
C GLY A 194 -15.61 13.50 -15.41
N SER A 195 -14.66 13.38 -16.33
CA SER A 195 -13.25 13.12 -15.99
C SER A 195 -12.50 14.41 -15.67
N ILE A 196 -11.42 14.28 -14.91
CA ILE A 196 -10.49 15.36 -14.58
C ILE A 196 -9.12 14.93 -15.11
N VAL A 197 -8.52 15.77 -15.94
CA VAL A 197 -7.30 15.44 -16.67
C VAL A 197 -6.29 16.55 -16.44
N GLN A 198 -5.13 16.20 -15.89
CA GLN A 198 -3.97 17.07 -15.99
C GLN A 198 -3.35 16.92 -17.38
N ALA A 199 -3.15 18.03 -18.06
CA ALA A 199 -2.50 18.03 -19.36
C ALA A 199 -1.01 17.62 -19.24
N PRO A 200 -0.39 17.09 -20.30
CA PRO A 200 1.04 16.80 -20.32
C PRO A 200 1.92 18.02 -20.01
N ASP A 201 3.12 17.78 -19.48
CA ASP A 201 4.16 18.79 -19.24
C ASP A 201 3.77 19.95 -18.29
N VAL A 202 2.77 19.75 -17.42
CA VAL A 202 2.34 20.77 -16.45
C VAL A 202 2.75 20.39 -15.03
N TRP A 203 3.40 21.31 -14.32
CA TRP A 203 3.82 21.10 -12.92
C TRP A 203 2.75 21.50 -11.90
N GLY A 204 1.82 22.37 -12.30
CA GLY A 204 0.88 23.01 -11.39
C GLY A 204 -0.02 22.04 -10.64
N GLY A 205 -0.50 20.96 -11.25
CA GLY A 205 -1.35 19.99 -10.55
C GLY A 205 -2.63 20.55 -9.91
N ASN A 206 -3.29 19.72 -9.09
CA ASN A 206 -4.47 20.05 -8.28
C ASN A 206 -4.32 19.45 -6.89
N SER A 207 -4.64 20.22 -5.85
CA SER A 207 -4.84 19.68 -4.51
C SER A 207 -6.31 19.35 -4.31
N SER A 208 -6.68 18.08 -4.51
CA SER A 208 -8.06 17.64 -4.26
C SER A 208 -8.33 17.57 -2.77
N GLY A 209 -8.84 18.64 -2.16
CA GLY A 209 -9.20 18.66 -0.74
C GLY A 209 -10.67 18.33 -0.49
N GLY A 210 -10.94 17.45 0.48
CA GLY A 210 -12.29 17.07 0.90
C GLY A 210 -12.86 15.86 0.15
N VAL A 211 -14.18 15.66 0.29
CA VAL A 211 -14.87 14.51 -0.31
C VAL A 211 -15.31 14.83 -1.72
N ASN A 212 -14.76 14.13 -2.70
CA ASN A 212 -15.15 14.23 -4.10
C ASN A 212 -15.95 12.98 -4.49
N THR A 213 -17.17 13.19 -4.98
CA THR A 213 -18.13 12.11 -5.30
C THR A 213 -18.28 11.88 -6.80
N TYR A 214 -17.43 12.50 -7.62
CA TYR A 214 -17.45 12.28 -9.06
C TYR A 214 -17.08 10.84 -9.42
N SER A 215 -17.59 10.35 -10.56
CA SER A 215 -17.43 8.97 -11.01
C SER A 215 -16.60 8.78 -12.28
N GLY A 216 -16.03 9.86 -12.83
CA GLY A 216 -15.11 9.81 -13.97
C GLY A 216 -13.72 9.27 -13.62
N VAL A 217 -12.80 9.34 -14.59
CA VAL A 217 -11.38 9.01 -14.42
C VAL A 217 -10.62 10.24 -13.95
N LEU A 218 -9.70 10.06 -13.00
CA LEU A 218 -8.70 11.05 -12.62
C LEU A 218 -7.39 10.75 -13.34
N ALA A 219 -7.02 11.55 -14.33
CA ALA A 219 -5.73 11.42 -15.01
C ALA A 219 -4.75 12.48 -14.49
N LEU A 220 -3.64 12.02 -13.96
CA LEU A 220 -2.63 12.80 -13.25
C LEU A 220 -1.30 12.67 -13.98
N THR A 221 -0.51 13.73 -13.98
CA THR A 221 0.90 13.74 -14.40
C THR A 221 1.79 13.99 -13.17
N VAL A 222 2.97 14.61 -13.33
CA VAL A 222 3.93 14.82 -12.24
C VAL A 222 3.44 15.79 -11.16
N GLY A 223 3.76 15.47 -9.90
CA GLY A 223 3.68 16.40 -8.76
C GLY A 223 2.27 16.62 -8.20
N GLN A 224 1.40 15.62 -8.26
CA GLN A 224 -0.02 15.77 -7.94
C GLN A 224 -0.36 15.49 -6.49
N ASP A 225 -1.01 16.44 -5.81
CA ASP A 225 -1.40 16.33 -4.40
C ASP A 225 -2.83 15.79 -4.23
N PHE A 226 -2.94 14.60 -3.67
CA PHE A 226 -4.20 14.07 -3.17
C PHE A 226 -4.35 14.39 -1.69
N GLY A 227 -5.06 15.48 -1.42
CA GLY A 227 -5.15 16.10 -0.11
C GLY A 227 -3.96 17.00 0.16
N SER A 228 -3.72 17.27 1.45
CA SER A 228 -2.53 17.96 1.92
C SER A 228 -2.17 17.51 3.33
N ASN A 229 -1.07 18.03 3.87
CA ASN A 229 -0.71 17.88 5.27
C ASN A 229 -1.77 18.41 6.26
N HIS A 230 -2.78 19.15 5.78
CA HIS A 230 -3.85 19.75 6.59
C HIS A 230 -5.26 19.31 6.20
N VAL A 231 -5.48 18.85 4.95
CA VAL A 231 -6.82 18.55 4.42
C VAL A 231 -6.85 17.14 3.88
N ALA A 232 -7.76 16.32 4.41
CA ALA A 232 -7.98 14.97 3.91
C ALA A 232 -8.72 15.00 2.57
N ALA A 233 -8.42 14.03 1.70
CA ALA A 233 -9.06 13.87 0.40
C ALA A 233 -9.83 12.55 0.31
N SER A 234 -10.82 12.49 -0.58
CA SER A 234 -11.56 11.27 -0.91
C SER A 234 -12.04 11.29 -2.36
N LEU A 235 -12.01 10.12 -3.01
CA LEU A 235 -12.47 9.84 -4.37
C LEU A 235 -13.53 8.75 -4.38
N ALA A 236 -14.48 8.78 -3.45
CA ALA A 236 -15.34 7.63 -3.12
C ALA A 236 -15.96 6.91 -4.32
N ASN A 237 -16.33 7.64 -5.37
CA ASN A 237 -17.01 7.10 -6.54
C ASN A 237 -16.16 7.09 -7.83
N ALA A 238 -14.93 7.61 -7.79
CA ALA A 238 -14.11 7.73 -8.99
C ALA A 238 -13.88 6.34 -9.60
N LYS A 239 -13.87 6.27 -10.93
CA LYS A 239 -13.73 4.99 -11.64
C LYS A 239 -12.33 4.41 -11.49
N ALA A 240 -11.33 5.25 -11.67
CA ALA A 240 -9.92 4.89 -11.62
C ALA A 240 -9.05 6.14 -11.48
N VAL A 241 -7.81 5.95 -11.06
CA VAL A 241 -6.75 6.95 -11.12
C VAL A 241 -5.73 6.49 -12.16
N LEU A 242 -5.42 7.33 -13.13
CA LEU A 242 -4.29 7.14 -14.04
C LEU A 242 -3.16 8.03 -13.57
N ASN A 243 -2.00 7.44 -13.28
CA ASN A 243 -0.81 8.12 -12.79
C ASN A 243 0.29 8.12 -13.87
N GLU A 244 0.57 9.32 -14.40
CA GLU A 244 1.64 9.64 -15.35
C GLU A 244 2.81 10.40 -14.71
N GLY A 245 2.98 10.30 -13.40
CA GLY A 245 4.12 10.89 -12.71
C GLY A 245 4.20 10.50 -11.24
N SER A 246 4.50 11.48 -10.40
CA SER A 246 4.48 11.33 -8.94
C SER A 246 3.12 11.71 -8.38
N TRP A 247 2.45 10.75 -7.75
CA TRP A 247 1.21 10.97 -7.03
C TRP A 247 1.46 11.03 -5.52
N LEU A 248 1.19 12.18 -4.90
CA LEU A 248 1.44 12.44 -3.49
C LEU A 248 0.13 12.28 -2.72
N VAL A 249 0.03 11.21 -1.93
CA VAL A 249 -1.15 10.87 -1.13
C VAL A 249 -0.93 11.35 0.29
N TRP A 250 -1.70 12.35 0.72
CA TRP A 250 -1.57 12.95 2.05
C TRP A 250 -2.68 12.51 2.99
N SER A 251 -2.33 12.31 4.26
CA SER A 251 -3.31 12.14 5.33
C SER A 251 -2.93 13.03 6.52
N PRO A 252 -3.73 14.09 6.81
CA PRO A 252 -3.47 14.98 7.93
C PRO A 252 -3.65 14.28 9.29
N PRO A 253 -3.10 14.84 10.38
CA PRO A 253 -3.19 14.26 11.71
C PRO A 253 -4.62 13.92 12.13
N GLY A 254 -4.81 12.75 12.75
CA GLY A 254 -6.10 12.29 13.26
C GLY A 254 -7.12 11.89 12.18
N SER A 255 -6.70 11.78 10.92
CA SER A 255 -7.57 11.38 9.81
C SER A 255 -7.28 9.96 9.32
N VAL A 256 -8.28 9.41 8.60
CA VAL A 256 -8.13 8.21 7.78
C VAL A 256 -8.49 8.59 6.35
N VAL A 257 -7.55 8.46 5.43
CA VAL A 257 -7.75 8.69 3.99
C VAL A 257 -7.78 7.33 3.30
N THR A 258 -8.88 7.02 2.63
CA THR A 258 -9.05 5.73 1.94
C THR A 258 -9.13 5.94 0.43
N VAL A 259 -8.34 5.19 -0.31
CA VAL A 259 -8.39 5.07 -1.78
C VAL A 259 -8.83 3.66 -2.13
N THR A 260 -10.04 3.53 -2.67
CA THR A 260 -10.61 2.24 -3.11
C THR A 260 -10.41 1.97 -4.59
N GLN A 261 -9.97 2.98 -5.34
CA GLN A 261 -9.79 2.91 -6.78
C GLN A 261 -8.56 2.09 -7.17
N ASN A 262 -8.66 1.41 -8.32
CA ASN A 262 -7.48 0.97 -9.04
C ASN A 262 -6.72 2.20 -9.56
N ILE A 263 -5.40 2.15 -9.39
CA ILE A 263 -4.46 3.15 -9.85
C ILE A 263 -3.66 2.50 -10.97
N TYR A 264 -3.51 3.18 -12.10
CA TYR A 264 -2.80 2.68 -13.27
C TYR A 264 -1.58 3.55 -13.55
N GLU A 265 -0.39 2.98 -13.48
CA GLU A 265 0.82 3.59 -14.05
C GLU A 265 0.71 3.58 -15.57
N ALA A 266 0.87 4.75 -16.21
CA ALA A 266 0.89 4.88 -17.67
C ALA A 266 2.29 5.11 -18.27
N ALA A 267 3.28 5.50 -17.46
CA ALA A 267 4.62 5.82 -17.93
C ALA A 267 5.73 5.33 -16.98
N TYR A 268 6.91 5.01 -17.52
CA TYR A 268 8.06 4.59 -16.71
C TYR A 268 8.50 5.67 -15.72
N GLY A 269 8.81 5.24 -14.50
CA GLY A 269 9.42 6.09 -13.47
C GLY A 269 8.41 6.77 -12.57
N ASN A 270 7.12 6.44 -12.73
CA ASN A 270 6.06 6.96 -11.90
C ASN A 270 6.08 6.31 -10.53
N ASP A 271 5.67 7.08 -9.53
CA ASP A 271 5.62 6.62 -8.16
C ASP A 271 4.43 7.17 -7.39
N ILE A 272 4.12 6.49 -6.29
CA ILE A 272 3.18 6.96 -5.29
C ILE A 272 3.95 7.27 -4.01
N ASN A 273 3.78 8.49 -3.53
CA ASN A 273 4.44 9.02 -2.34
C ASN A 273 3.39 9.17 -1.24
N PHE A 274 3.55 8.43 -0.14
CA PHE A 274 2.58 8.39 0.95
C PHE A 274 3.04 9.23 2.13
N HIS A 275 2.27 10.27 2.46
CA HIS A 275 2.54 11.22 3.53
C HIS A 275 1.50 11.10 4.66
N ALA A 276 1.66 10.09 5.52
CA ALA A 276 0.83 9.92 6.71
C ALA A 276 1.37 10.75 7.90
N ILE A 277 0.79 11.93 8.11
CA ILE A 277 1.27 12.93 9.08
C ILE A 277 0.72 12.66 10.48
N GLY A 278 1.61 12.55 11.47
CA GLY A 278 1.22 12.33 12.87
C GLY A 278 0.42 11.04 13.05
N PRO A 279 -0.60 11.02 13.94
CA PRO A 279 -1.47 9.87 14.13
C PRO A 279 -2.52 9.81 13.03
N SER A 280 -2.12 9.48 11.80
CA SER A 280 -3.03 9.35 10.66
C SER A 280 -2.85 8.02 9.93
N THR A 281 -3.79 7.67 9.07
CA THR A 281 -3.75 6.43 8.29
C THR A 281 -4.16 6.67 6.85
N ILE A 282 -3.37 6.17 5.92
CA ILE A 282 -3.73 6.04 4.51
C ILE A 282 -4.08 4.59 4.25
N VAL A 283 -5.27 4.30 3.72
CA VAL A 283 -5.73 2.95 3.37
C VAL A 283 -5.85 2.82 1.87
N MET A 284 -5.07 1.91 1.28
CA MET A 284 -5.11 1.57 -0.14
C MET A 284 -5.83 0.24 -0.30
N SER A 285 -7.11 0.30 -0.66
CA SER A 285 -7.98 -0.86 -0.87
C SER A 285 -7.97 -1.33 -2.33
N GLY A 286 -7.78 -0.43 -3.29
CA GLY A 286 -7.59 -0.78 -4.70
C GLY A 286 -6.23 -1.40 -5.02
N VAL A 287 -5.93 -1.54 -6.31
CA VAL A 287 -4.66 -2.09 -6.83
C VAL A 287 -3.86 -1.02 -7.56
N TYR A 288 -2.54 -0.95 -7.34
CA TYR A 288 -1.61 -0.20 -8.17
C TYR A 288 -1.08 -1.08 -9.32
N SER A 289 -1.75 -0.97 -10.47
CA SER A 289 -1.50 -1.69 -11.71
C SER A 289 -0.66 -0.85 -12.68
N HIS A 290 -0.12 -1.49 -13.71
CA HIS A 290 0.28 -0.82 -14.96
C HIS A 290 -0.90 -0.76 -15.94
N THR A 291 -0.87 0.08 -16.98
CA THR A 291 -1.85 0.12 -18.09
C THR A 291 -1.22 0.01 -19.48
N ASP A 292 -1.79 -0.82 -20.35
CA ASP A 292 -1.49 -0.84 -21.79
C ASP A 292 -2.57 -0.16 -22.64
N ASN A 293 -3.64 0.32 -22.01
CA ASN A 293 -4.77 1.00 -22.65
C ASN A 293 -4.62 2.53 -22.65
N SER A 294 -3.72 3.09 -21.84
CA SER A 294 -3.42 4.53 -21.84
C SER A 294 -1.93 4.75 -22.16
N PRO A 295 -1.58 4.97 -23.44
CA PRO A 295 -0.22 5.38 -23.81
C PRO A 295 0.17 6.67 -23.11
N HIS A 296 1.46 6.84 -22.85
CA HIS A 296 2.00 8.05 -22.22
C HIS A 296 1.50 9.32 -22.93
N ASN A 297 1.00 10.28 -22.16
CA ASN A 297 0.37 11.54 -22.55
C ASN A 297 -0.94 11.38 -23.33
N HIS A 298 -1.50 10.17 -23.38
CA HIS A 298 -2.73 9.84 -24.10
C HIS A 298 -3.68 9.02 -23.18
N PRO A 299 -4.24 9.65 -22.14
CA PRO A 299 -5.06 8.96 -21.15
C PRO A 299 -6.35 8.42 -21.77
N ASN A 300 -6.64 7.13 -21.56
CA ASN A 300 -7.94 6.56 -21.93
C ASN A 300 -8.93 6.77 -20.79
N LEU A 301 -9.75 7.82 -20.91
CA LEU A 301 -10.72 8.21 -19.88
C LEU A 301 -11.94 7.27 -19.80
N LEU A 302 -12.11 6.38 -20.78
CA LEU A 302 -13.17 5.39 -20.79
C LEU A 302 -12.70 4.08 -20.21
N ASP A 303 -11.49 3.64 -20.56
CA ASP A 303 -10.93 2.38 -20.08
C ASP A 303 -9.42 2.54 -19.82
N PRO A 304 -9.02 3.12 -18.67
CA PRO A 304 -7.62 3.29 -18.31
C PRO A 304 -6.99 1.98 -17.82
N GLY A 305 -7.72 0.86 -17.92
CA GLY A 305 -7.33 -0.42 -17.34
C GLY A 305 -6.16 -1.11 -18.04
N LEU A 306 -6.06 -2.40 -17.79
CA LEU A 306 -5.04 -3.27 -18.35
C LEU A 306 -5.73 -4.38 -19.14
N SER A 307 -5.32 -4.61 -20.38
CA SER A 307 -5.96 -5.59 -21.28
C SER A 307 -5.79 -7.04 -20.80
N ASP A 308 -4.70 -7.32 -20.09
CA ASP A 308 -4.35 -8.64 -19.58
C ASP A 308 -3.72 -8.54 -18.17
N PRO A 309 -4.40 -9.05 -17.12
CA PRO A 309 -3.90 -9.02 -15.74
C PRO A 309 -2.53 -9.68 -15.54
N SER A 310 -2.12 -10.62 -16.40
CA SER A 310 -0.79 -11.26 -16.31
C SER A 310 0.37 -10.29 -16.51
N LEU A 311 0.13 -9.15 -17.17
CA LEU A 311 1.12 -8.09 -17.36
C LEU A 311 1.59 -7.50 -16.01
N ASN A 312 0.75 -7.52 -14.98
CA ASN A 312 1.15 -7.09 -13.64
C ASN A 312 2.26 -7.95 -13.04
N PHE A 313 2.34 -9.22 -13.39
CA PHE A 313 3.30 -10.18 -12.82
C PHE A 313 4.51 -10.44 -13.73
N ALA A 314 4.71 -9.59 -14.73
CA ALA A 314 5.83 -9.66 -15.66
C ALA A 314 6.58 -8.32 -15.71
N LYS A 315 7.75 -8.36 -16.34
CA LYS A 315 8.39 -7.15 -16.85
C LYS A 315 7.91 -6.92 -18.28
N VAL A 316 7.22 -5.81 -18.51
CA VAL A 316 6.59 -5.53 -19.80
C VAL A 316 7.48 -4.68 -20.69
N ILE A 317 7.58 -5.08 -21.96
CA ILE A 317 8.38 -4.42 -22.99
C ILE A 317 7.47 -4.09 -24.17
N TYR A 318 7.43 -2.83 -24.59
CA TYR A 318 6.65 -2.40 -25.77
C TYR A 318 7.55 -2.19 -27.00
N ARG A 319 7.05 -2.61 -28.18
CA ARG A 319 7.74 -2.51 -29.47
C ARG A 319 6.79 -2.18 -30.65
N GLY A 320 7.14 -1.21 -31.46
CA GLY A 320 6.45 -0.77 -32.68
C GLY A 320 5.08 -0.10 -32.51
N GLY A 321 4.67 0.39 -31.33
CA GLY A 321 3.34 0.97 -31.08
C GLY A 321 3.31 2.21 -30.17
N ALA A 322 2.10 2.67 -29.81
CA ALA A 322 1.90 3.89 -29.01
C ALA A 322 2.54 3.82 -27.60
N ASN A 323 2.64 2.61 -27.03
CA ASN A 323 3.25 2.37 -25.73
C ASN A 323 4.79 2.23 -25.79
N ASP A 324 5.43 2.33 -26.97
CA ASP A 324 6.88 2.15 -27.14
C ASP A 324 7.73 3.11 -26.32
N VAL A 325 7.18 4.29 -26.02
CA VAL A 325 7.79 5.30 -25.14
C VAL A 325 8.12 4.75 -23.75
N ASN A 326 7.39 3.74 -23.28
CA ASN A 326 7.67 3.04 -22.02
C ASN A 326 8.82 2.01 -22.16
N GLY A 327 9.20 1.69 -23.39
CA GLY A 327 10.39 0.92 -23.72
C GLY A 327 10.45 -0.46 -23.07
N ASN A 328 11.56 -0.74 -22.38
CA ASN A 328 11.81 -2.03 -21.72
C ASN A 328 11.31 -2.09 -20.27
N ASP A 329 10.71 -1.01 -19.77
CA ASP A 329 10.39 -0.83 -18.36
C ASP A 329 8.92 -0.38 -18.21
N GLY A 330 8.03 -0.89 -19.07
CA GLY A 330 6.63 -0.48 -19.11
C GLY A 330 5.74 -1.17 -18.09
N SER A 331 6.24 -1.45 -16.89
CA SER A 331 5.45 -1.97 -15.76
C SER A 331 6.12 -1.62 -14.42
N TYR A 332 6.88 -0.53 -14.41
CA TYR A 332 7.83 -0.15 -13.36
C TYR A 332 7.16 0.63 -12.22
N ARG A 333 6.60 -0.02 -11.21
CA ARG A 333 5.85 0.72 -10.16
C ARG A 333 6.70 1.10 -8.96
N GLY A 334 6.75 2.40 -8.66
CA GLY A 334 7.45 2.96 -7.51
C GLY A 334 6.56 3.28 -6.32
N ILE A 335 7.03 2.99 -5.10
CA ILE A 335 6.35 3.36 -3.86
C ILE A 335 7.34 3.97 -2.88
N ASN A 336 6.96 5.14 -2.34
CA ASN A 336 7.64 5.75 -1.22
C ASN A 336 6.69 5.91 -0.03
N ILE A 337 6.99 5.23 1.08
CA ILE A 337 6.44 5.53 2.40
C ILE A 337 7.32 6.63 2.98
N GLU A 338 6.85 7.87 2.83
CA GLU A 338 7.62 9.06 3.17
C GLU A 338 7.71 9.28 4.68
N ARG A 339 8.63 10.17 5.08
CA ARG A 339 8.89 10.41 6.50
C ARG A 339 7.65 10.94 7.21
N GLY A 340 7.11 10.13 8.12
CA GLY A 340 5.98 10.40 8.99
C GLY A 340 5.88 9.39 10.14
N ALA A 341 4.96 9.64 11.06
CA ALA A 341 4.65 8.75 12.18
C ALA A 341 3.37 7.91 11.96
N GLY A 342 2.66 8.15 10.85
CA GLY A 342 1.40 7.50 10.54
C GLY A 342 1.56 6.10 9.95
N ILE A 343 0.42 5.56 9.50
CA ILE A 343 0.30 4.23 8.94
C ILE A 343 -0.08 4.34 7.46
N VAL A 344 0.62 3.61 6.61
CA VAL A 344 0.17 3.32 5.25
C VAL A 344 -0.25 1.86 5.22
N GLN A 345 -1.54 1.61 5.01
CA GLN A 345 -2.13 0.30 5.03
C GLN A 345 -2.52 -0.13 3.61
N TRP A 346 -2.10 -1.33 3.21
CA TRP A 346 -2.55 -1.97 1.99
C TRP A 346 -3.59 -3.04 2.31
N GLY A 347 -4.70 -3.00 1.57
CA GLY A 347 -5.92 -3.71 1.91
C GLY A 347 -6.69 -3.05 3.05
N ASP A 348 -7.96 -3.40 3.18
CA ASP A 348 -8.88 -2.93 4.21
C ASP A 348 -9.43 -4.07 5.10
N GLY A 349 -8.92 -5.29 4.90
CA GLY A 349 -9.35 -6.49 5.61
C GLY A 349 -10.60 -7.16 5.04
N THR A 350 -11.11 -6.71 3.89
CA THR A 350 -12.34 -7.26 3.28
C THR A 350 -12.10 -8.10 2.02
N HIS A 351 -10.89 -8.06 1.45
CA HIS A 351 -10.49 -8.83 0.28
C HIS A 351 -8.99 -9.17 0.30
N ALA A 352 -8.54 -9.95 -0.69
CA ALA A 352 -7.14 -10.27 -0.94
C ALA A 352 -6.60 -9.68 -2.25
N ASN A 353 -7.24 -8.64 -2.79
CA ASN A 353 -6.71 -7.86 -3.92
C ASN A 353 -5.41 -7.17 -3.48
N PHE A 354 -4.28 -7.78 -3.81
CA PHE A 354 -2.97 -7.28 -3.39
C PHE A 354 -2.67 -5.92 -4.06
N PHE A 355 -2.19 -4.96 -3.27
CA PHE A 355 -2.01 -3.59 -3.75
C PHE A 355 -0.94 -3.47 -4.84
N LEU A 356 0.16 -4.22 -4.75
CA LEU A 356 1.31 -4.11 -5.68
C LEU A 356 1.62 -5.44 -6.39
N PRO A 357 0.72 -5.96 -7.24
CA PRO A 357 0.98 -7.17 -8.01
C PRO A 357 2.13 -6.89 -8.97
N SER A 358 3.24 -7.60 -8.83
CA SER A 358 4.50 -7.31 -9.53
C SER A 358 5.27 -8.58 -9.82
N ALA A 359 6.07 -8.57 -10.89
CA ALA A 359 7.14 -9.56 -11.06
C ALA A 359 8.17 -9.41 -9.93
N PRO A 360 8.94 -10.48 -9.60
CA PRO A 360 10.02 -10.43 -8.63
C PRO A 360 10.95 -9.22 -8.80
N SER A 361 11.14 -8.46 -7.73
CA SER A 361 12.04 -7.30 -7.67
C SER A 361 12.79 -7.33 -6.34
N PRO A 362 13.99 -7.96 -6.28
CA PRO A 362 14.77 -8.05 -5.05
C PRO A 362 15.16 -6.68 -4.49
N ALA A 363 15.42 -6.62 -3.19
CA ALA A 363 15.98 -5.44 -2.52
C ALA A 363 17.40 -5.06 -3.02
N ASP A 364 18.08 -5.98 -3.71
CA ASP A 364 19.43 -5.80 -4.25
C ASP A 364 19.49 -4.60 -5.22
N PRO A 365 20.45 -3.68 -5.07
CA PRO A 365 20.68 -2.59 -6.03
C PRO A 365 21.11 -3.05 -7.44
N TYR A 366 21.75 -4.21 -7.55
CA TYR A 366 22.28 -4.79 -8.77
C TYR A 366 21.94 -6.28 -8.88
N PRO A 367 20.64 -6.66 -8.93
CA PRO A 367 20.28 -8.05 -9.07
C PRO A 367 20.89 -8.59 -10.38
N PRO A 368 21.44 -9.83 -10.39
CA PRO A 368 21.94 -10.44 -11.62
C PRO A 368 20.87 -10.38 -12.74
N LEU A 369 21.28 -9.98 -13.96
CA LEU A 369 20.49 -9.73 -15.19
C LEU A 369 18.96 -9.50 -15.01
N GLY A 370 18.54 -8.23 -15.13
CA GLY A 370 17.13 -7.83 -15.26
C GLY A 370 16.75 -6.71 -14.30
N LYS A 371 16.89 -5.44 -14.73
CA LYS A 371 16.69 -4.23 -13.92
C LYS A 371 15.42 -4.31 -13.04
N LYS A 372 15.46 -3.76 -11.81
CA LYS A 372 14.32 -3.64 -10.88
C LYS A 372 13.01 -3.35 -11.61
N ASN A 373 11.97 -4.11 -11.28
CA ASN A 373 10.63 -4.00 -11.89
C ASN A 373 9.65 -3.20 -11.02
N ALA A 374 9.93 -3.07 -9.74
CA ALA A 374 9.16 -2.26 -8.80
C ALA A 374 10.04 -1.98 -7.57
N TYR A 375 9.65 -1.01 -6.75
CA TYR A 375 10.34 -0.75 -5.49
C TYR A 375 9.40 -0.28 -4.39
N ILE A 376 9.84 -0.49 -3.15
CA ILE A 376 9.21 0.04 -1.95
C ILE A 376 10.31 0.68 -1.10
N ASN A 377 10.21 2.00 -0.90
CA ASN A 377 11.04 2.76 0.02
C ASN A 377 10.28 3.01 1.31
N LEU A 378 10.79 2.53 2.44
CA LEU A 378 10.29 2.75 3.78
C LEU A 378 11.23 3.72 4.49
N ARG A 379 10.85 5.00 4.58
CA ARG A 379 11.71 6.06 5.16
C ARG A 379 11.43 6.33 6.64
N SER A 380 10.20 6.09 7.10
CA SER A 380 9.78 5.98 8.52
C SER A 380 8.34 5.46 8.59
N GLY A 381 7.70 5.52 9.77
CA GLY A 381 6.28 5.20 9.93
C GLY A 381 6.01 3.70 9.97
N THR A 382 4.80 3.29 9.57
CA THR A 382 4.42 1.87 9.50
C THR A 382 3.79 1.53 8.15
N LEU A 383 4.32 0.52 7.48
CA LEU A 383 3.65 -0.15 6.37
C LEU A 383 2.84 -1.34 6.91
N ALA A 384 1.52 -1.30 6.74
CA ALA A 384 0.61 -2.32 7.24
C ALA A 384 -0.03 -3.12 6.10
N PHE A 385 -0.15 -4.43 6.27
CA PHE A 385 -0.83 -5.35 5.35
C PHE A 385 -2.10 -5.86 6.02
N ASN A 386 -3.26 -5.64 5.40
CA ASN A 386 -4.58 -5.95 5.95
C ASN A 386 -5.47 -6.62 4.90
N TYR A 387 -5.36 -7.94 4.77
CA TYR A 387 -6.16 -8.75 3.83
C TYR A 387 -6.96 -9.83 4.58
N ASN A 388 -7.92 -10.46 3.90
CA ASN A 388 -8.69 -11.59 4.43
C ASN A 388 -8.36 -12.93 3.74
N GLY A 389 -7.26 -12.97 3.00
CA GLY A 389 -6.78 -14.15 2.29
C GLY A 389 -5.30 -14.03 1.95
N PRO A 390 -4.73 -15.06 1.28
CA PRO A 390 -3.31 -15.10 0.98
C PRO A 390 -2.90 -14.06 -0.06
N VAL A 391 -1.80 -13.35 0.21
CA VAL A 391 -1.15 -12.44 -0.73
C VAL A 391 0.36 -12.66 -0.73
N THR A 392 1.03 -12.38 -1.85
CA THR A 392 2.48 -12.52 -1.99
C THR A 392 3.12 -11.22 -2.41
N LEU A 393 4.04 -10.73 -1.59
CA LEU A 393 4.89 -9.58 -1.86
C LEU A 393 6.15 -10.05 -2.61
N HIS A 394 6.18 -9.76 -3.91
CA HIS A 394 7.31 -10.06 -4.80
C HIS A 394 8.39 -8.97 -4.82
N VAL A 395 8.26 -7.94 -3.99
CA VAL A 395 9.17 -6.78 -3.94
C VAL A 395 9.82 -6.70 -2.57
N GLY A 396 11.14 -6.51 -2.52
CA GLY A 396 11.84 -6.24 -1.26
C GLY A 396 11.57 -4.82 -0.75
N ILE A 397 11.25 -4.68 0.54
CA ILE A 397 11.15 -3.37 1.22
C ILE A 397 12.57 -2.87 1.54
N THR A 398 12.86 -1.62 1.19
CA THR A 398 14.19 -0.98 1.33
C THR A 398 14.08 0.46 1.83
N GLY A 399 15.18 1.20 1.99
CA GLY A 399 15.21 2.63 2.33
C GLY A 399 15.75 3.53 1.23
N GLY A 400 16.25 2.91 0.17
CA GLY A 400 16.78 3.57 -1.00
C GLY A 400 16.60 2.68 -2.22
N GLY A 401 15.95 3.23 -3.23
CA GLY A 401 15.89 2.67 -4.56
C GLY A 401 14.62 3.03 -5.28
N GLY A 402 14.61 4.17 -5.97
CA GLY A 402 13.65 4.46 -7.02
C GLY A 402 14.36 5.09 -8.22
N GLY A 403 14.31 4.46 -9.39
CA GLY A 403 14.96 4.91 -10.63
C GLY A 403 16.44 4.51 -10.72
N PRO A 404 17.28 5.17 -11.55
CA PRO A 404 18.72 4.89 -11.68
C PRO A 404 19.55 5.05 -10.39
N HIS A 405 18.93 5.34 -9.25
CA HIS A 405 19.55 5.37 -7.93
C HIS A 405 19.51 3.97 -7.29
N ARG A 406 20.69 3.34 -7.35
CA ARG A 406 20.97 1.91 -7.12
C ARG A 406 21.79 1.68 -5.85
N ASP A 407 21.51 2.37 -4.75
CA ASP A 407 22.37 2.22 -3.55
C ASP A 407 21.93 1.07 -2.65
N GLY A 408 20.66 0.65 -2.70
CA GLY A 408 20.16 -0.46 -1.89
C GLY A 408 20.12 -0.12 -0.40
N ALA A 409 19.92 1.17 -0.08
CA ALA A 409 19.95 1.64 1.29
C ALA A 409 18.92 0.92 2.17
N VAL A 410 19.24 0.79 3.45
CA VAL A 410 18.39 0.14 4.43
C VAL A 410 17.21 1.04 4.78
N GLY A 411 16.00 0.48 4.76
CA GLY A 411 14.78 1.16 5.18
C GLY A 411 14.77 1.45 6.67
N THR A 412 13.96 2.42 7.08
CA THR A 412 13.69 2.68 8.49
C THR A 412 12.19 2.79 8.65
N GLY A 413 11.61 2.01 9.57
CA GLY A 413 10.18 2.00 9.81
C GLY A 413 9.68 0.61 10.20
N ASN A 414 8.41 0.53 10.57
CA ASN A 414 7.79 -0.71 11.01
C ASN A 414 7.02 -1.37 9.88
N VAL A 415 6.89 -2.69 9.97
CA VAL A 415 6.01 -3.48 9.11
C VAL A 415 5.02 -4.22 9.98
N LYS A 416 3.74 -4.17 9.62
CA LYS A 416 2.66 -4.78 10.43
C LYS A 416 1.75 -5.65 9.58
N ILE A 417 1.65 -6.93 9.92
CA ILE A 417 0.62 -7.82 9.41
C ILE A 417 -0.58 -7.73 10.37
N MET A 418 -1.66 -7.11 9.92
CA MET A 418 -2.82 -6.77 10.76
C MET A 418 -3.56 -8.03 11.25
N PRO A 419 -4.16 -8.02 12.45
CA PRO A 419 -4.77 -9.20 13.10
C PRO A 419 -6.10 -9.66 12.47
N THR A 420 -6.32 -9.36 11.20
CA THR A 420 -7.51 -9.74 10.44
C THR A 420 -7.50 -11.24 10.18
N PRO A 421 -8.59 -11.95 10.49
CA PRO A 421 -8.70 -13.38 10.19
C PRO A 421 -8.44 -13.67 8.71
N GLY A 422 -7.60 -14.66 8.43
CA GLY A 422 -7.24 -15.04 7.06
C GLY A 422 -6.14 -14.19 6.41
N ASN A 423 -5.63 -13.16 7.09
CA ASN A 423 -4.50 -12.37 6.61
C ASN A 423 -3.22 -13.22 6.57
N ASP A 424 -2.88 -13.74 5.39
CA ASP A 424 -1.72 -14.60 5.16
C ASP A 424 -0.78 -13.93 4.16
N VAL A 425 0.28 -13.29 4.66
CA VAL A 425 1.22 -12.50 3.85
C VAL A 425 2.50 -13.28 3.64
N THR A 426 2.88 -13.49 2.38
CA THR A 426 4.16 -14.09 2.00
C THR A 426 5.14 -13.05 1.50
N PHE A 427 6.31 -12.98 2.12
CA PHE A 427 7.46 -12.29 1.56
C PHE A 427 8.22 -13.25 0.64
N ALA A 428 8.33 -12.89 -0.63
CA ALA A 428 8.98 -13.71 -1.67
C ALA A 428 10.35 -13.15 -2.10
N GLN A 429 10.86 -12.17 -1.36
CA GLN A 429 12.16 -11.53 -1.56
C GLN A 429 12.78 -11.18 -0.19
N PRO A 430 14.12 -11.06 -0.10
CA PRO A 430 14.79 -10.50 1.07
C PRO A 430 14.27 -9.09 1.41
N GLN A 431 14.00 -8.85 2.69
CA GLN A 431 13.59 -7.53 3.19
C GLN A 431 14.79 -6.82 3.81
N ASN A 432 14.91 -5.51 3.55
CA ASN A 432 16.06 -4.69 3.96
C ASN A 432 15.59 -3.40 4.65
N TYR A 433 15.02 -3.53 5.84
CA TYR A 433 14.62 -2.39 6.68
C TYR A 433 14.93 -2.64 8.15
N ASN A 434 15.23 -1.56 8.87
CA ASN A 434 15.39 -1.50 10.31
C ASN A 434 14.09 -1.03 10.97
N GLY A 435 13.63 -1.77 11.97
CA GLY A 435 12.41 -1.48 12.73
C GLY A 435 11.74 -2.75 13.25
N THR A 436 10.50 -2.61 13.73
CA THR A 436 9.74 -3.73 14.28
C THR A 436 8.85 -4.36 13.21
N THR A 437 8.89 -5.69 13.12
CA THR A 437 7.93 -6.47 12.34
C THR A 437 6.88 -7.06 13.29
N THR A 438 5.61 -6.68 13.13
CA THR A 438 4.51 -7.15 13.97
C THR A 438 3.60 -8.10 13.21
N ILE A 439 3.25 -9.24 13.80
CA ILE A 439 2.30 -10.22 13.28
C ILE A 439 1.14 -10.31 14.26
N GLY A 440 -0.04 -9.82 13.87
CA GLY A 440 -1.23 -9.84 14.73
C GLY A 440 -1.78 -11.25 14.98
N ALA A 441 -2.56 -11.41 16.06
CA ALA A 441 -2.97 -12.71 16.62
C ALA A 441 -3.61 -13.72 15.65
N ASN A 442 -4.30 -13.27 14.60
CA ASN A 442 -4.96 -14.14 13.61
C ASN A 442 -4.28 -14.14 12.25
N ALA A 443 -3.09 -13.54 12.16
CA ALA A 443 -2.37 -13.35 10.92
C ALA A 443 -1.20 -14.32 10.79
N ILE A 444 -0.80 -14.55 9.55
CA ILE A 444 0.35 -15.37 9.18
C ILE A 444 1.33 -14.50 8.41
N LEU A 445 2.60 -14.52 8.82
CA LEU A 445 3.72 -14.06 8.00
C LEU A 445 4.52 -15.28 7.54
N ARG A 446 4.76 -15.38 6.23
CA ARG A 446 5.61 -16.39 5.62
C ARG A 446 6.87 -15.74 5.06
N LEU A 447 8.02 -16.27 5.45
CA LEU A 447 9.32 -15.95 4.88
C LEU A 447 9.67 -17.01 3.85
N GLY A 448 9.66 -16.60 2.59
CA GLY A 448 9.86 -17.45 1.44
C GLY A 448 8.54 -17.99 0.90
N THR A 449 8.54 -18.35 -0.37
CA THR A 449 7.40 -18.99 -1.04
C THR A 449 7.47 -20.52 -1.00
N GLY A 450 8.62 -21.09 -0.65
CA GLY A 450 8.83 -22.55 -0.66
C GLY A 450 8.99 -23.14 -2.06
N THR A 451 8.89 -22.30 -3.11
CA THR A 451 9.01 -22.70 -4.51
C THR A 451 9.67 -21.58 -5.31
N PRO A 452 10.46 -21.89 -6.35
CA PRO A 452 11.04 -20.85 -7.18
C PRO A 452 9.99 -19.94 -7.84
N VAL A 453 10.31 -18.66 -8.00
CA VAL A 453 9.42 -17.64 -8.58
C VAL A 453 9.96 -17.18 -9.94
N PRO A 454 9.20 -17.34 -11.05
CA PRO A 454 9.66 -16.96 -12.37
C PRO A 454 9.64 -15.45 -12.57
N LEU A 455 10.69 -14.92 -13.21
CA LEU A 455 10.70 -13.58 -13.80
C LEU A 455 10.43 -13.73 -15.30
N ASN A 456 9.20 -13.41 -15.70
CA ASN A 456 8.81 -13.42 -17.11
C ASN A 456 8.96 -12.03 -17.72
N TYR A 457 9.48 -11.98 -18.94
CA TYR A 457 9.41 -10.83 -19.81
C TYR A 457 8.26 -11.03 -20.77
N ILE A 458 7.41 -10.02 -20.89
CA ILE A 458 6.34 -10.00 -21.88
C ILE A 458 6.65 -8.87 -22.86
N THR A 459 6.91 -9.23 -24.11
CA THR A 459 7.04 -8.26 -25.19
C THR A 459 5.71 -8.13 -25.91
N VAL A 460 5.15 -6.93 -25.88
CA VAL A 460 3.95 -6.54 -26.62
C VAL A 460 4.40 -5.79 -27.87
N ASN A 461 4.19 -6.39 -29.03
CA ASN A 461 4.50 -5.77 -30.32
C ASN A 461 3.22 -5.42 -31.08
N ALA A 462 3.12 -4.18 -31.57
CA ALA A 462 1.92 -3.73 -32.28
C ALA A 462 1.60 -4.55 -33.55
N SER A 463 2.63 -5.08 -34.22
CA SER A 463 2.50 -5.84 -35.48
C SER A 463 2.59 -7.36 -35.31
N LYS A 464 3.26 -7.83 -34.26
CA LYS A 464 3.55 -9.27 -34.03
C LYS A 464 2.78 -9.85 -32.84
N GLY A 465 1.97 -9.05 -32.15
CA GLY A 465 1.24 -9.46 -30.97
C GLY A 465 2.13 -9.63 -29.73
N LYS A 466 1.63 -10.43 -28.78
CA LYS A 466 2.26 -10.67 -27.47
C LYS A 466 3.16 -11.91 -27.51
N SER A 467 4.35 -11.82 -26.91
CA SER A 467 5.24 -12.96 -26.68
C SER A 467 5.77 -12.96 -25.25
N THR A 468 5.97 -14.14 -24.67
CA THR A 468 6.43 -14.31 -23.28
C THR A 468 7.73 -15.11 -23.28
N PHE A 469 8.70 -14.66 -22.49
CA PHE A 469 10.00 -15.30 -22.31
C PHE A 469 10.34 -15.39 -20.83
N LEU A 470 10.78 -16.56 -20.36
CA LEU A 470 11.29 -16.72 -19.00
C LEU A 470 12.71 -16.15 -18.92
N GLN A 471 12.87 -15.00 -18.27
CA GLN A 471 14.15 -14.31 -18.17
C GLN A 471 15.04 -14.94 -17.10
N ALA A 472 14.46 -15.25 -15.94
CA ALA A 472 15.16 -15.81 -14.79
C ALA A 472 14.20 -16.54 -13.86
N THR A 473 14.75 -17.27 -12.90
CA THR A 473 14.00 -17.90 -11.82
C THR A 473 14.67 -17.52 -10.49
N TYR A 474 13.95 -16.78 -9.65
CA TYR A 474 14.38 -16.49 -8.29
C TYR A 474 14.05 -17.68 -7.39
N SER A 475 14.83 -17.90 -6.32
CA SER A 475 14.53 -18.97 -5.35
C SER A 475 13.18 -18.78 -4.67
N GLY A 476 12.70 -17.53 -4.59
CA GLY A 476 11.51 -17.18 -3.82
C GLY A 476 11.76 -17.15 -2.32
N ASP A 477 13.02 -17.23 -1.88
CA ASP A 477 13.44 -17.14 -0.49
C ASP A 477 13.37 -15.68 0.00
N ALA A 478 13.14 -15.51 1.30
CA ALA A 478 13.08 -14.19 1.94
C ALA A 478 13.85 -14.15 3.26
N SER A 479 14.03 -12.95 3.78
CA SER A 479 14.68 -12.70 5.06
C SER A 479 14.07 -11.46 5.71
N LEU A 480 14.25 -11.35 7.03
CA LEU A 480 14.08 -10.10 7.75
C LEU A 480 15.47 -9.65 8.23
N LEU A 481 15.66 -8.34 8.33
CA LEU A 481 16.89 -7.80 8.87
C LEU A 481 16.85 -7.86 10.40
N THR A 482 17.79 -8.57 11.01
CA THR A 482 17.88 -8.74 12.47
C THR A 482 19.14 -8.13 13.03
N ALA A 483 19.30 -8.11 14.35
CA ALA A 483 20.50 -7.60 15.02
C ALA A 483 21.80 -8.30 14.57
N GLU A 484 21.72 -9.53 14.07
CA GLU A 484 22.84 -10.33 13.57
C GLU A 484 23.15 -10.08 12.09
N SER A 485 22.28 -9.36 11.39
CA SER A 485 22.50 -9.02 9.98
C SER A 485 23.56 -7.91 9.86
N PRO A 486 24.41 -7.89 8.82
CA PRO A 486 25.50 -6.92 8.69
C PRO A 486 25.09 -5.44 8.82
N ASN A 487 23.87 -5.09 8.39
CA ASN A 487 23.33 -3.72 8.45
C ASN A 487 22.11 -3.59 9.38
N GLY A 488 21.86 -4.61 10.22
CA GLY A 488 20.73 -4.62 11.13
C GLY A 488 21.01 -3.89 12.44
N LEU A 489 19.99 -3.22 12.98
CA LEU A 489 20.08 -2.56 14.29
C LEU A 489 19.74 -3.53 15.41
N ALA A 490 20.38 -3.35 16.56
CA ALA A 490 20.07 -4.10 17.79
C ALA A 490 18.61 -3.94 18.26
N SER A 491 17.95 -2.85 17.86
CA SER A 491 16.54 -2.57 18.13
C SER A 491 15.57 -3.29 17.19
N ASN A 492 16.06 -3.96 16.13
CA ASN A 492 15.18 -4.72 15.25
C ASN A 492 14.54 -5.85 16.05
N ALA A 493 13.22 -5.98 15.92
CA ALA A 493 12.43 -6.91 16.70
C ALA A 493 11.31 -7.52 15.86
N ILE A 494 10.89 -8.72 16.27
CA ILE A 494 9.73 -9.40 15.71
C ILE A 494 8.73 -9.59 16.84
N VAL A 495 7.58 -8.92 16.76
CA VAL A 495 6.46 -9.10 17.69
C VAL A 495 5.46 -10.04 17.03
N ASN A 496 5.50 -11.30 17.40
CA ASN A 496 4.69 -12.36 16.83
C ASN A 496 3.59 -12.76 17.81
N ASP A 497 2.37 -12.28 17.59
CA ASP A 497 1.17 -12.75 18.30
C ASP A 497 0.38 -13.76 17.47
N GLY A 498 0.63 -13.83 16.15
CA GLY A 498 0.00 -14.78 15.22
C GLY A 498 0.88 -15.99 14.90
N LYS A 499 1.26 -16.13 13.63
CA LYS A 499 2.12 -17.22 13.16
C LYS A 499 3.22 -16.73 12.24
N LEU A 500 4.47 -17.06 12.57
CA LEU A 500 5.62 -16.90 11.69
C LEU A 500 5.98 -18.24 11.06
N ILE A 501 6.08 -18.31 9.74
CA ILE A 501 6.48 -19.51 9.00
C ILE A 501 7.73 -19.19 8.20
N VAL A 502 8.79 -19.98 8.39
CA VAL A 502 10.01 -19.93 7.56
C VAL A 502 9.97 -21.10 6.59
N GLN A 503 9.95 -20.82 5.30
CA GLN A 503 9.82 -21.82 4.24
C GLN A 503 10.85 -21.64 3.12
N ASN A 504 11.98 -20.97 3.41
CA ASN A 504 13.09 -20.86 2.47
C ASN A 504 13.63 -22.23 2.05
N THR A 505 14.05 -22.32 0.80
CA THR A 505 14.52 -23.56 0.17
C THR A 505 16.03 -23.63 0.05
N THR A 506 16.70 -22.50 -0.18
CA THR A 506 18.15 -22.46 -0.45
C THR A 506 18.92 -21.51 0.46
N THR A 507 18.34 -20.36 0.81
CA THR A 507 19.02 -19.31 1.58
C THR A 507 18.78 -19.50 3.07
N ALA A 508 19.87 -19.75 3.80
CA ALA A 508 19.86 -19.78 5.25
C ALA A 508 19.60 -18.40 5.84
N ILE A 509 18.87 -18.33 6.95
CA ILE A 509 18.57 -17.06 7.65
C ILE A 509 18.77 -17.21 9.16
N THR A 510 19.04 -16.08 9.81
CA THR A 510 19.09 -15.95 11.27
C THR A 510 17.94 -15.07 11.73
N LEU A 511 17.20 -15.48 12.76
CA LEU A 511 16.17 -14.69 13.40
C LEU A 511 16.42 -14.54 14.91
N SER A 512 16.08 -13.37 15.45
CA SER A 512 16.30 -12.99 16.84
C SER A 512 15.26 -11.98 17.31
N ASN A 513 15.25 -11.69 18.62
CA ASN A 513 14.36 -10.72 19.24
C ASN A 513 12.88 -10.97 18.92
N ILE A 514 12.50 -12.25 18.81
CA ILE A 514 11.12 -12.67 18.60
C ILE A 514 10.41 -12.71 19.96
N SER A 515 9.30 -12.00 20.07
CA SER A 515 8.45 -11.90 21.26
C SER A 515 6.98 -12.11 20.90
N GLY A 516 6.08 -12.14 21.89
CA GLY A 516 4.62 -12.27 21.67
C GLY A 516 4.06 -13.66 22.01
N SER A 517 2.74 -13.84 21.81
CA SER A 517 2.06 -15.12 22.10
C SER A 517 2.01 -16.11 20.94
N GLY A 518 2.47 -15.70 19.76
CA GLY A 518 2.35 -16.43 18.50
C GLY A 518 3.31 -17.60 18.35
N SER A 519 3.03 -18.43 17.35
CA SER A 519 3.79 -19.64 17.03
C SER A 519 4.84 -19.42 15.94
N LEU A 520 5.87 -20.25 15.93
CA LEU A 520 6.91 -20.29 14.89
C LEU A 520 6.95 -21.68 14.23
N ALA A 521 7.01 -21.72 12.90
CA ALA A 521 7.19 -22.96 12.15
C ALA A 521 8.37 -22.85 11.17
N HIS A 522 9.28 -23.82 11.20
CA HIS A 522 10.32 -24.00 10.20
C HIS A 522 9.94 -25.15 9.27
N ASN A 523 9.50 -24.82 8.06
CA ASN A 523 9.02 -25.77 7.05
C ASN A 523 9.95 -25.86 5.82
N GLY A 524 10.92 -24.96 5.71
CA GLY A 524 11.84 -24.85 4.58
C GLY A 524 12.95 -25.89 4.61
N ALA A 525 13.62 -26.09 3.48
CA ALA A 525 14.80 -26.95 3.39
C ALA A 525 16.10 -26.21 3.79
N ALA A 526 16.11 -24.88 3.70
CA ALA A 526 17.25 -24.06 4.09
C ALA A 526 17.48 -24.10 5.60
N ALA A 527 18.69 -23.76 6.05
CA ALA A 527 18.96 -23.68 7.47
C ALA A 527 18.30 -22.44 8.11
N LEU A 528 17.80 -22.60 9.33
CA LEU A 528 17.29 -21.50 10.17
C LEU A 528 18.10 -21.44 11.46
N THR A 529 18.73 -20.32 11.76
CA THR A 529 19.35 -20.08 13.06
C THR A 529 18.45 -19.20 13.91
N LEU A 530 18.14 -19.63 15.13
CA LEU A 530 17.40 -18.85 16.11
C LEU A 530 18.32 -18.41 17.25
N GLN A 531 18.31 -17.11 17.56
CA GLN A 531 19.06 -16.49 18.65
C GLN A 531 18.12 -16.11 19.82
N ASN A 532 18.47 -15.11 20.62
CA ASN A 532 17.74 -14.74 21.83
C ASN A 532 16.27 -14.37 21.57
N ASN A 533 15.34 -15.23 22.04
CA ASN A 533 13.91 -15.08 21.83
C ASN A 533 13.11 -15.23 23.14
N SER A 534 11.88 -14.70 23.16
CA SER A 534 10.98 -14.71 24.32
C SER A 534 9.50 -14.94 23.97
N TYR A 535 9.19 -15.34 22.74
CA TYR A 535 7.82 -15.69 22.35
C TYR A 535 7.33 -16.95 23.08
N ARG A 536 6.01 -17.04 23.28
CA ARG A 536 5.40 -18.07 24.14
C ARG A 536 4.65 -19.16 23.39
N GLY A 537 4.37 -18.96 22.09
CA GLY A 537 3.70 -19.97 21.29
C GLY A 537 4.64 -21.12 20.91
N THR A 538 4.04 -22.21 20.44
CA THR A 538 4.77 -23.42 20.05
C THR A 538 5.75 -23.17 18.91
N THR A 539 6.93 -23.80 19.00
CA THR A 539 7.92 -23.91 17.93
C THR A 539 7.77 -25.27 17.25
N LEU A 540 7.55 -25.27 15.93
CA LEU A 540 7.40 -26.49 15.14
C LEU A 540 8.49 -26.57 14.05
N LEU A 541 9.35 -27.59 14.13
CA LEU A 541 10.45 -27.79 13.19
C LEU A 541 10.11 -28.98 12.28
N ASN A 542 9.78 -28.72 11.01
CA ASN A 542 9.34 -29.73 10.04
C ASN A 542 10.26 -29.88 8.83
N GLY A 543 11.16 -28.94 8.60
CA GLY A 543 12.08 -28.98 7.46
C GLY A 543 13.49 -28.51 7.83
N GLY A 544 14.44 -28.80 6.95
CA GLY A 544 15.81 -28.30 7.01
C GLY A 544 16.52 -28.60 8.32
N THR A 545 17.52 -27.78 8.63
CA THR A 545 18.21 -27.79 9.92
C THR A 545 17.90 -26.49 10.65
N THR A 546 17.44 -26.61 11.89
CA THR A 546 17.35 -25.49 12.82
C THR A 546 18.53 -25.49 13.78
N TRP A 547 19.24 -24.36 13.87
CA TRP A 547 20.33 -24.15 14.80
C TRP A 547 19.87 -23.24 15.95
N ALA A 548 20.02 -23.71 17.19
CA ALA A 548 19.90 -22.87 18.37
C ALA A 548 21.24 -22.17 18.62
N GLY A 549 21.32 -20.86 18.39
CA GLY A 549 22.54 -20.09 18.66
C GLY A 549 22.46 -19.20 19.91
N SER A 550 21.45 -19.41 20.75
CA SER A 550 21.44 -18.97 22.15
C SER A 550 20.71 -19.98 23.04
N ALA A 551 20.89 -19.88 24.36
CA ALA A 551 20.23 -20.78 25.31
C ALA A 551 18.69 -20.70 25.23
N ASN A 552 18.13 -19.50 25.05
CA ASN A 552 16.69 -19.27 24.93
C ASN A 552 16.21 -19.18 23.47
N ALA A 553 16.89 -19.86 22.54
CA ALA A 553 16.64 -19.74 21.10
C ALA A 553 15.17 -20.00 20.70
N MET A 554 14.50 -20.92 21.41
CA MET A 554 13.15 -21.39 21.06
C MET A 554 12.03 -20.64 21.79
N GLY A 555 12.34 -19.53 22.46
CA GLY A 555 11.37 -18.84 23.31
C GLY A 555 11.00 -19.66 24.54
N THR A 556 9.77 -19.51 25.04
CA THR A 556 9.29 -20.18 26.26
C THR A 556 8.15 -21.17 26.02
N GLY A 557 7.71 -21.33 24.76
CA GLY A 557 6.66 -22.27 24.39
C GLY A 557 7.16 -23.72 24.28
N ASP A 558 6.24 -24.61 23.90
CA ASP A 558 6.58 -26.00 23.57
C ASP A 558 7.41 -26.09 22.28
N VAL A 559 8.28 -27.08 22.18
CA VAL A 559 9.07 -27.38 20.99
C VAL A 559 8.74 -28.77 20.46
N VAL A 560 8.33 -28.82 19.19
CA VAL A 560 8.13 -30.08 18.45
C VAL A 560 9.13 -30.13 17.31
N SER A 561 10.05 -31.09 17.36
CA SER A 561 11.08 -31.29 16.34
C SER A 561 10.83 -32.55 15.53
N ASN A 562 10.44 -32.37 14.27
CA ASN A 562 10.26 -33.44 13.27
C ASN A 562 11.36 -33.42 12.20
N ALA A 563 12.35 -32.54 12.33
CA ALA A 563 13.47 -32.36 11.40
C ALA A 563 14.80 -32.25 12.17
N ALA A 564 15.87 -31.77 11.52
CA ALA A 564 17.17 -31.63 12.16
C ALA A 564 17.21 -30.41 13.10
N LEU A 565 17.65 -30.63 14.32
CA LEU A 565 17.91 -29.63 15.36
C LEU A 565 19.34 -29.80 15.88
N GLY A 566 20.06 -28.70 16.02
CA GLY A 566 21.39 -28.68 16.65
C GLY A 566 21.69 -27.33 17.31
N LEU A 567 22.84 -27.24 17.97
CA LEU A 567 23.34 -25.98 18.54
C LEU A 567 24.35 -25.34 17.59
N ALA A 568 24.28 -24.01 17.45
CA ALA A 568 25.20 -23.27 16.59
C ALA A 568 26.63 -23.28 17.18
N SER A 569 27.63 -23.04 16.33
CA SER A 569 29.04 -22.99 16.76
C SER A 569 29.24 -22.00 17.92
N GLY A 570 29.83 -22.48 19.01
CA GLY A 570 30.09 -21.68 20.23
C GLY A 570 28.90 -21.64 21.21
N GLN A 571 27.75 -22.20 20.87
CA GLN A 571 26.62 -22.41 21.78
C GLN A 571 26.63 -23.84 22.29
N HIS A 572 26.55 -24.02 23.61
CA HIS A 572 26.59 -25.35 24.24
C HIS A 572 25.35 -25.68 25.08
N GLU A 573 24.47 -24.71 25.34
CA GLU A 573 23.23 -24.95 26.06
C GLU A 573 22.01 -24.63 25.19
N LEU A 574 20.99 -25.48 25.22
CA LEU A 574 19.64 -25.16 24.75
C LEU A 574 18.67 -25.34 25.91
N ALA A 575 18.18 -24.22 26.44
CA ALA A 575 17.23 -24.19 27.55
C ALA A 575 15.81 -24.00 27.04
N LEU A 576 14.96 -25.00 27.27
CA LEU A 576 13.57 -25.05 26.88
C LEU A 576 12.70 -24.89 28.12
N VAL A 577 11.79 -23.91 28.11
CA VAL A 577 10.85 -23.69 29.23
C VAL A 577 9.62 -24.58 29.10
N GLY A 578 9.06 -24.70 27.89
CA GLY A 578 7.95 -25.61 27.61
C GLY A 578 8.38 -27.07 27.55
N SER A 579 7.50 -27.91 27.02
CA SER A 579 7.82 -29.31 26.72
C SER A 579 8.70 -29.44 25.48
N PHE A 580 9.46 -30.53 25.41
CA PHE A 580 10.23 -30.91 24.23
C PHE A 580 9.74 -32.23 23.68
N ARG A 581 9.37 -32.28 22.40
CA ARG A 581 9.03 -33.51 21.71
C ARG A 581 9.87 -33.66 20.45
N GLN A 582 10.67 -34.71 20.39
CA GLN A 582 11.26 -35.15 19.14
C GLN A 582 10.37 -36.21 18.48
N GLY A 583 9.91 -35.91 17.26
CA GLY A 583 9.13 -36.83 16.44
C GLY A 583 9.97 -37.96 15.84
N ALA A 584 9.30 -38.94 15.22
CA ALA A 584 9.97 -40.13 14.67
C ALA A 584 10.97 -39.83 13.54
N THR A 585 10.79 -38.72 12.83
CA THR A 585 11.69 -38.24 11.77
C THR A 585 12.68 -37.19 12.26
N GLY A 586 12.57 -36.77 13.53
CA GLY A 586 13.46 -35.77 14.11
C GLY A 586 14.89 -36.29 14.27
N GLN A 587 15.84 -35.37 14.21
CA GLN A 587 17.24 -35.61 14.50
C GLN A 587 17.78 -34.52 15.42
N LEU A 588 18.38 -34.90 16.54
CA LEU A 588 19.14 -34.00 17.41
C LEU A 588 20.63 -34.22 17.18
N THR A 589 21.38 -33.15 16.94
CA THR A 589 22.85 -33.19 16.82
C THR A 589 23.50 -32.44 17.98
N LEU A 590 24.40 -33.10 18.70
CA LEU A 590 25.13 -32.54 19.84
C LEU A 590 26.65 -32.72 19.66
N SER A 591 27.39 -31.64 19.89
CA SER A 591 28.85 -31.58 19.86
C SER A 591 29.42 -31.84 21.25
N ILE A 592 30.44 -32.70 21.34
CA ILE A 592 30.98 -33.20 22.60
C ILE A 592 32.50 -32.93 22.61
N ALA A 593 32.91 -31.79 23.20
CA ALA A 593 34.31 -31.35 23.24
C ALA A 593 34.97 -31.48 24.63
N GLY A 594 34.16 -31.55 25.69
CA GLY A 594 34.59 -31.84 27.06
C GLY A 594 33.48 -32.53 27.85
N THR A 595 33.49 -32.35 29.16
CA THR A 595 32.68 -33.14 30.11
C THR A 595 31.65 -32.32 30.88
N ALA A 596 31.77 -30.99 30.81
CA ALA A 596 30.88 -30.05 31.47
C ALA A 596 29.67 -29.74 30.55
N PRO A 597 28.44 -30.14 30.94
CA PRO A 597 27.23 -29.90 30.14
C PRO A 597 26.95 -28.41 30.04
N GLY A 598 26.57 -27.94 28.85
CA GLY A 598 26.25 -26.53 28.62
C GLY A 598 27.46 -25.62 28.50
N VAL A 599 28.68 -26.16 28.64
CA VAL A 599 29.94 -25.40 28.69
C VAL A 599 30.97 -25.94 27.71
N THR A 600 31.22 -27.25 27.75
CA THR A 600 32.22 -27.92 26.90
C THR A 600 31.61 -29.02 26.05
N HIS A 601 30.37 -29.41 26.31
CA HIS A 601 29.58 -30.23 25.42
C HIS A 601 28.14 -29.73 25.39
N ASP A 602 27.50 -29.97 24.26
CA ASP A 602 26.14 -29.52 24.00
C ASP A 602 25.16 -30.24 24.92
N HIS A 603 24.26 -29.47 25.53
CA HIS A 603 23.30 -29.93 26.51
C HIS A 603 21.94 -29.27 26.27
N VAL A 604 20.87 -30.06 26.47
CA VAL A 604 19.49 -29.59 26.37
C VAL A 604 18.82 -29.67 27.73
N SER A 605 18.54 -28.53 28.35
CA SER A 605 17.70 -28.47 29.54
C SER A 605 16.24 -28.21 29.16
N VAL A 606 15.32 -28.94 29.77
CA VAL A 606 13.87 -28.85 29.53
C VAL A 606 13.18 -28.70 30.88
N ALA A 607 12.53 -27.56 31.12
CA ALA A 607 11.79 -27.35 32.35
C ALA A 607 10.50 -28.20 32.37
N GLY A 608 9.81 -28.28 31.23
CA GLY A 608 8.67 -29.18 31.00
C GLY A 608 9.07 -30.64 30.79
N PRO A 609 8.10 -31.50 30.41
CA PRO A 609 8.37 -32.89 30.05
C PRO A 609 9.10 -32.97 28.71
N ALA A 610 9.94 -33.99 28.55
CA ALA A 610 10.58 -34.31 27.28
C ALA A 610 10.18 -35.72 26.79
N MET A 611 9.88 -35.83 25.50
CA MET A 611 9.62 -37.09 24.82
C MET A 611 10.60 -37.28 23.66
N LEU A 612 11.44 -38.30 23.79
CA LEU A 612 12.48 -38.65 22.82
C LEU A 612 11.92 -39.57 21.72
N GLY A 613 12.40 -39.35 20.50
CA GLY A 613 12.04 -40.11 19.31
C GLY A 613 13.06 -39.86 18.20
N GLY A 614 12.97 -40.57 17.08
CA GLY A 614 13.89 -40.35 15.95
C GLY A 614 15.36 -40.60 16.30
N SER A 615 16.28 -39.84 15.70
CA SER A 615 17.72 -40.09 15.80
C SER A 615 18.47 -39.08 16.67
N LEU A 616 19.56 -39.53 17.30
CA LEU A 616 20.55 -38.69 17.97
C LEU A 616 21.91 -38.84 17.28
N VAL A 617 22.57 -37.72 17.00
CA VAL A 617 23.92 -37.67 16.43
C VAL A 617 24.85 -36.99 17.43
N LEU A 618 25.95 -37.65 17.77
CA LEU A 618 26.96 -37.16 18.70
C LEU A 618 28.29 -37.00 17.96
N ASN A 619 28.88 -35.81 18.07
CA ASN A 619 30.16 -35.50 17.44
C ASN A 619 31.21 -35.22 18.51
N PHE A 620 32.05 -36.22 18.81
CA PHE A 620 33.12 -36.11 19.78
C PHE A 620 34.37 -35.50 19.15
N SER A 621 34.95 -34.50 19.81
CA SER A 621 36.23 -33.88 19.42
C SER A 621 37.27 -33.88 20.54
N GLY A 622 36.90 -34.31 21.75
CA GLY A 622 37.78 -34.44 22.91
C GLY A 622 38.26 -35.88 23.19
N SER A 623 39.08 -36.04 24.24
CA SER A 623 39.48 -37.35 24.77
C SER A 623 38.67 -37.68 26.02
N TYR A 624 38.16 -38.91 26.11
CA TYR A 624 37.24 -39.34 27.16
C TYR A 624 37.69 -40.64 27.79
N ALA A 625 37.54 -40.74 29.11
CA ALA A 625 37.85 -41.97 29.83
C ALA A 625 36.74 -43.01 29.63
N ARG A 626 37.11 -44.29 29.58
CA ARG A 626 36.15 -45.39 29.65
C ARG A 626 35.32 -45.29 30.92
N GLY A 627 34.00 -45.46 30.80
CA GLY A 627 33.04 -45.32 31.89
C GLY A 627 32.59 -43.88 32.16
N GLN A 628 33.10 -42.89 31.42
CA GLN A 628 32.71 -41.50 31.60
C GLN A 628 31.26 -41.27 31.18
N LYS A 629 30.43 -40.85 32.13
CA LYS A 629 29.01 -40.49 31.94
C LYS A 629 28.89 -39.03 31.52
N LEU A 630 28.20 -38.77 30.42
CA LEU A 630 27.91 -37.44 29.88
C LEU A 630 26.39 -37.25 29.81
N VAL A 631 25.86 -36.32 30.60
CA VAL A 631 24.43 -35.95 30.55
C VAL A 631 24.22 -35.01 29.38
N LEU A 632 23.28 -35.37 28.50
CA LEU A 632 23.01 -34.66 27.25
C LEU A 632 21.66 -33.95 27.27
N ILE A 633 20.67 -34.54 27.95
CA ILE A 633 19.34 -33.95 28.11
C ILE A 633 18.93 -34.07 29.57
N GLN A 634 18.44 -32.97 30.14
CA GLN A 634 17.86 -32.92 31.48
C GLN A 634 16.43 -32.36 31.38
N ALA A 635 15.42 -33.15 31.73
CA ALA A 635 14.01 -32.78 31.70
C ALA A 635 13.39 -32.81 33.11
N SER A 636 13.18 -31.65 33.73
CA SER A 636 12.63 -31.60 35.10
C SER A 636 11.15 -31.99 35.17
N GLY A 637 10.41 -31.84 34.08
CA GLY A 637 9.02 -32.31 33.97
C GLY A 637 8.91 -33.82 33.68
N GLY A 638 10.02 -34.55 33.64
CA GLY A 638 10.10 -35.98 33.37
C GLY A 638 10.49 -36.29 31.92
N LEU A 639 11.15 -37.44 31.75
CA LEU A 639 11.66 -37.91 30.47
C LEU A 639 10.96 -39.21 30.05
N SER A 640 10.54 -39.28 28.79
CA SER A 640 9.84 -40.42 28.20
C SER A 640 10.29 -40.68 26.76
N GLY A 641 9.86 -41.81 26.20
CA GLY A 641 10.30 -42.23 24.86
C GLY A 641 11.78 -42.65 24.82
N ALA A 642 12.29 -42.88 23.61
CA ALA A 642 13.68 -43.23 23.36
C ALA A 642 14.07 -42.86 21.93
N PHE A 643 15.35 -42.55 21.71
CA PHE A 643 15.89 -42.45 20.35
C PHE A 643 15.83 -43.83 19.67
N SER A 644 15.35 -43.88 18.43
CA SER A 644 15.32 -45.09 17.62
C SER A 644 16.72 -45.47 17.09
N SER A 645 17.62 -44.49 16.99
CA SER A 645 19.02 -44.69 16.60
C SER A 645 19.93 -43.63 17.21
N ILE A 646 21.17 -44.02 17.48
CA ILE A 646 22.22 -43.13 17.99
C ILE A 646 23.47 -43.34 17.13
N SER A 647 23.92 -42.27 16.47
CA SER A 647 25.19 -42.24 15.74
C SER A 647 26.21 -41.49 16.58
N SER A 648 27.34 -42.13 16.90
CA SER A 648 28.41 -41.54 17.70
C SER A 648 29.70 -41.51 16.89
N ASN A 649 30.18 -40.31 16.59
CA ASN A 649 31.39 -40.07 15.83
C ASN A 649 32.52 -39.70 16.80
N GLY A 650 33.64 -40.42 16.76
CA GLY A 650 34.83 -40.12 17.58
C GLY A 650 34.89 -40.81 18.95
N ALA A 651 33.80 -41.42 19.42
CA ALA A 651 33.79 -42.28 20.61
C ALA A 651 32.75 -43.40 20.50
N THR A 652 33.01 -44.56 21.11
CA THR A 652 31.98 -45.59 21.30
C THR A 652 31.23 -45.32 22.59
N VAL A 653 29.91 -45.36 22.56
CA VAL A 653 29.07 -45.04 23.72
C VAL A 653 27.94 -46.02 23.90
N VAL A 654 27.47 -46.14 25.15
CA VAL A 654 26.21 -46.80 25.50
C VAL A 654 25.26 -45.75 26.07
N ALA A 655 24.05 -45.68 25.53
CA ALA A 655 23.03 -44.77 26.02
C ALA A 655 22.36 -45.30 27.29
N GLY A 656 22.00 -44.38 28.18
CA GLY A 656 21.24 -44.65 29.37
C GLY A 656 20.25 -43.52 29.63
N GLN A 657 19.19 -43.84 30.35
CA GLN A 657 18.14 -42.90 30.71
C GLN A 657 17.63 -43.20 32.11
N ASP A 658 17.35 -42.14 32.87
CA ASP A 658 16.59 -42.20 34.12
C ASP A 658 15.28 -41.38 34.00
N ALA A 659 14.58 -41.16 35.12
CA ALA A 659 13.29 -40.49 35.12
C ALA A 659 13.34 -39.03 34.60
N SER A 660 14.51 -38.38 34.64
CA SER A 660 14.66 -36.97 34.27
C SER A 660 15.84 -36.68 33.35
N SER A 661 16.67 -37.67 33.01
CA SER A 661 17.94 -37.42 32.32
C SER A 661 18.23 -38.47 31.26
N PHE A 662 18.70 -38.01 30.08
CA PHE A 662 19.31 -38.85 29.06
C PHE A 662 20.82 -38.63 29.06
N PHE A 663 21.60 -39.70 29.04
CA PHE A 663 23.04 -39.66 29.11
C PHE A 663 23.69 -40.76 28.26
N VAL A 664 24.97 -40.58 27.99
CA VAL A 664 25.80 -41.61 27.35
C VAL A 664 27.02 -41.94 28.21
N THR A 665 27.46 -43.19 28.17
CA THR A 665 28.66 -43.66 28.84
C THR A 665 29.68 -44.13 27.81
N VAL A 666 30.86 -43.50 27.80
CA VAL A 666 31.96 -43.84 26.88
C VAL A 666 32.50 -45.25 27.19
N GLN A 667 32.76 -46.04 26.14
CA GLN A 667 33.17 -47.45 26.24
C GLN A 667 34.66 -47.71 26.14
#